data_AF-D6TGZ7-F1
#
_entry.id   AF-D6TGZ7-F1
#
_cell.length_a   1.000
_cell.length_b   1.000
_cell.length_c   1.000
_cell.angle_alpha   90.00
_cell.angle_beta   90.00
_cell.angle_gamma   90.00
#
_symmetry.space_group_name_H-M   'P 1'
#
loop_
_entity.id
_entity.type
_entity.pdbx_description
1 polymer ?
#
loop_
_entity_poly.entity_id
_entity_poly.type
_entity_poly.pdbx_seq_one_letter_code
_entity_poly.pdbx_strand_id
1 'polypeptide(L)'
;MNSNNYAAYYYRTMQNHATGLKSVVGGTGLGKTHGARLIVADPQYADRKFMYMANRKQLLVEMAEKLDPTLYVMVPRDLEAVQNTLQRHRGALYRMLGDHTFRVFAESYSRYNGSWRIDLGATRQACKDLEEFSSRDPYVQKRLEDVMEGQARRVLDTFRAAVLAARGTRGKNAAYERLLDDPVIQSLFPGIAFRRRPEARIMLITLHKAFYGFFDGEKTLNLTRLQGENNTPYTIFLDEFDFLEHDLVDLICRSREISDPFLFMELFYRRMVYHKLPHEPYLLTQQPIRDRINKIIELIEPLRHHLGFPDLNHFTSTLPRDAEMRRSTTKGPRPTPAIFRTQHTISTNPLYLYRTERSFDLVASPDPARGTPYSALRFFGTISRACHLALNLFKELEREDPIIHREIVRQCFRGTDFPEQMARLSNYARLNETPLTTRASFLEGGYSLYDIKDLQQVTDREEVDVRHYGMYLTPEAILYMLAKQHLVFGLSATVDIARQVHNFDLDWLREKRILLEVDEEERAIVHALNQEKAKVRANRVHLKVVQDLDSSDPYQSQLDQLVQVASTDEDFAAVTASEPIKERVRLFFSALLTIQAQLKQQQQTTAPAHALLFFNTFRQVKFIFDRYPGPDHQLFTVKKRDDHRWFEVYDLEMQNEHSIIVFYNAELAKAVRHSGAAQSAFDRLFWEGRSVILVTQYLSAGNGINLQYLPTPESTDNDRRDFTVIGLLERPYYYFSKPSDDATADEQAAAQKKNIWYLAKLYFSKALSEHDFRYLLSILNYPDTWNTRYRTHEDTRTDALLNDMSTFIQALGRVERTWNEMPDQTVLLSPEVDRYFQAFCSPAFDERRLARAPIQSENLRQLFEQVQARNVHLDRQIRRQKDERLRPQNELCQQKVGALLQRLVQVRQGKEDHEACRHWEQLRKAVLRHDFKDALLQTY
;
A
#
# COMPACT_ATOMS: atom_id res chain seq x y z
N MET A 1 -5.95 -17.85 35.21
CA MET A 1 -5.69 -17.65 33.77
C MET A 1 -4.17 -17.68 33.52
N ASN A 2 -3.53 -18.83 33.70
CA ASN A 2 -2.05 -19.00 33.71
C ASN A 2 -1.46 -19.53 32.38
N SER A 3 -2.11 -19.27 31.24
CA SER A 3 -1.55 -19.67 29.93
C SER A 3 -0.90 -18.47 29.25
N ASN A 4 0.41 -18.54 29.01
CA ASN A 4 1.14 -17.58 28.18
C ASN A 4 0.58 -17.61 26.75
N ASN A 5 -0.40 -16.75 26.44
CA ASN A 5 -1.01 -16.65 25.12
C ASN A 5 -1.28 -15.19 24.74
N TYR A 6 -1.69 -14.93 23.49
CA TYR A 6 -2.02 -13.57 23.07
C TYR A 6 -3.25 -12.98 23.77
N ALA A 7 -4.14 -13.79 24.38
CA ALA A 7 -5.21 -13.23 25.20
C ALA A 7 -4.65 -12.51 26.43
N ALA A 8 -3.61 -13.06 27.08
CA ALA A 8 -2.90 -12.38 28.17
C ALA A 8 -2.23 -11.07 27.70
N TYR A 9 -1.65 -11.06 26.50
CA TYR A 9 -1.10 -9.86 25.86
C TYR A 9 -2.17 -8.77 25.72
N TYR A 10 -3.32 -9.11 25.12
CA TYR A 10 -4.41 -8.16 24.90
C TYR A 10 -5.02 -7.68 26.22
N TYR A 11 -5.25 -8.59 27.16
CA TYR A 11 -5.77 -8.31 28.50
C TYR A 11 -4.95 -7.22 29.20
N ARG A 12 -3.63 -7.40 29.25
CA ARG A 12 -2.71 -6.44 29.89
C ARG A 12 -2.81 -5.05 29.26
N THR A 13 -2.77 -4.98 27.93
CA THR A 13 -2.91 -3.69 27.22
C THR A 13 -4.27 -3.05 27.52
N MET A 14 -5.36 -3.83 27.50
CA MET A 14 -6.73 -3.34 27.74
C MET A 14 -6.97 -2.87 29.18
N GLN A 15 -6.24 -3.40 30.16
CA GLN A 15 -6.29 -2.93 31.55
C GLN A 15 -5.58 -1.60 31.74
N ASN A 16 -4.43 -1.43 31.07
CA ASN A 16 -3.57 -0.27 31.27
C ASN A 16 -3.97 0.93 30.40
N HIS A 17 -4.69 0.69 29.30
CA HIS A 17 -4.99 1.73 28.30
C HIS A 17 -6.43 1.67 27.82
N ALA A 18 -7.08 2.85 27.76
CA ALA A 18 -8.40 3.00 27.16
C ALA A 18 -8.34 3.29 25.65
N THR A 19 -7.28 3.97 25.21
CA THR A 19 -7.04 4.38 23.81
C THR A 19 -5.55 4.28 23.48
N GLY A 20 -5.21 4.22 22.20
CA GLY A 20 -3.83 4.16 21.71
C GLY A 20 -3.65 3.11 20.63
N LEU A 21 -2.47 3.06 20.02
CA LEU A 21 -2.07 2.06 19.03
C LEU A 21 -1.06 1.10 19.65
N LYS A 22 -1.38 -0.19 19.68
CA LYS A 22 -0.49 -1.26 20.15
C LYS A 22 -0.01 -2.12 18.97
N SER A 23 1.30 -2.22 18.79
CA SER A 23 1.90 -3.12 17.80
C SER A 23 1.98 -4.54 18.35
N VAL A 24 1.20 -5.46 17.79
CA VAL A 24 1.17 -6.87 18.20
C VAL A 24 2.23 -7.64 17.41
N VAL A 25 3.41 -7.74 18.02
CA VAL A 25 4.61 -8.37 17.45
C VAL A 25 4.57 -9.90 17.51
N GLY A 26 5.56 -10.55 16.87
CA GLY A 26 5.79 -12.01 16.93
C GLY A 26 5.53 -12.72 15.60
N GLY A 27 6.16 -13.88 15.41
CA GLY A 27 6.10 -14.68 14.17
C GLY A 27 4.69 -15.09 13.70
N THR A 28 4.60 -15.54 12.46
CA THR A 28 3.36 -16.06 11.87
C THR A 28 2.93 -17.35 12.59
N GLY A 29 1.62 -17.55 12.72
CA GLY A 29 1.06 -18.77 13.32
C GLY A 29 1.14 -18.85 14.84
N LEU A 30 1.60 -17.83 15.58
CA LEU A 30 1.63 -17.85 17.06
C LEU A 30 0.26 -17.62 17.75
N GLY A 31 -0.84 -17.55 16.99
CA GLY A 31 -2.18 -17.42 17.58
C GLY A 31 -2.63 -15.98 17.90
N LYS A 32 -2.09 -14.95 17.24
CA LYS A 32 -2.55 -13.54 17.39
C LYS A 32 -4.08 -13.39 17.24
N THR A 33 -4.64 -13.91 16.15
CA THR A 33 -6.09 -13.92 15.88
C THR A 33 -6.85 -14.84 16.85
N HIS A 34 -6.21 -15.92 17.33
CA HIS A 34 -6.80 -16.79 18.34
C HIS A 34 -6.98 -16.07 19.68
N GLY A 35 -5.97 -15.32 20.14
CA GLY A 35 -6.08 -14.50 21.35
C GLY A 35 -7.20 -13.46 21.28
N ALA A 36 -7.42 -12.86 20.10
CA ALA A 36 -8.50 -11.89 19.91
C ALA A 36 -9.88 -12.55 20.09
N ARG A 37 -10.06 -13.77 19.56
CA ARG A 37 -11.28 -14.57 19.76
C ARG A 37 -11.55 -14.87 21.23
N LEU A 38 -10.50 -15.27 21.97
CA LEU A 38 -10.62 -15.57 23.40
C LEU A 38 -11.12 -14.36 24.19
N ILE A 39 -10.55 -13.18 23.94
CA ILE A 39 -10.97 -11.94 24.62
C ILE A 39 -12.41 -11.54 24.27
N VAL A 40 -12.80 -11.70 23.01
CA VAL A 40 -14.17 -11.40 22.54
C VAL A 40 -15.19 -12.35 23.16
N ALA A 41 -14.82 -13.61 23.42
CA ALA A 41 -15.68 -14.59 24.08
C ALA A 41 -15.68 -14.46 25.61
N ASP A 42 -14.69 -13.79 26.20
CA ASP A 42 -14.52 -13.70 27.65
C ASP A 42 -15.67 -12.91 28.30
N PRO A 43 -16.40 -13.47 29.29
CA PRO A 43 -17.47 -12.78 30.00
C PRO A 43 -17.01 -11.51 30.74
N GLN A 44 -15.75 -11.41 31.15
CA GLN A 44 -15.21 -10.22 31.83
C GLN A 44 -15.33 -8.96 30.98
N TYR A 45 -15.37 -9.10 29.66
CA TYR A 45 -15.47 -7.99 28.71
C TYR A 45 -16.84 -7.92 28.02
N ALA A 46 -17.91 -8.47 28.63
CA ALA A 46 -19.24 -8.53 28.03
C ALA A 46 -19.76 -7.16 27.58
N ASP A 47 -19.45 -6.11 28.34
CA ASP A 47 -19.88 -4.73 28.04
C ASP A 47 -19.04 -4.02 26.99
N ARG A 48 -17.96 -4.65 26.49
CA ARG A 48 -17.10 -4.07 25.46
C ARG A 48 -17.48 -4.53 24.06
N LYS A 49 -17.48 -3.56 23.13
CA LYS A 49 -17.67 -3.77 21.69
C LYS A 49 -16.31 -3.78 20.98
N PHE A 50 -16.14 -4.77 20.11
CA PHE A 50 -14.91 -5.02 19.35
C PHE A 50 -15.13 -4.83 17.86
N MET A 51 -14.07 -4.50 17.13
CA MET A 51 -14.06 -4.53 15.68
C MET A 51 -12.85 -5.31 15.18
N TYR A 52 -13.07 -6.23 14.25
CA TYR A 52 -12.02 -6.92 13.53
C TYR A 52 -12.02 -6.42 12.09
N MET A 53 -10.94 -5.73 11.71
CA MET A 53 -10.75 -5.19 10.38
C MET A 53 -9.63 -5.95 9.69
N ALA A 54 -9.92 -6.41 8.48
CA ALA A 54 -8.95 -7.04 7.61
C ALA A 54 -9.12 -6.46 6.19
N ASN A 55 -8.06 -6.50 5.37
CA ASN A 55 -8.21 -6.09 3.97
C ASN A 55 -9.14 -7.05 3.20
N ARG A 56 -9.24 -8.31 3.63
CA ARG A 56 -9.89 -9.38 2.86
C ARG A 56 -11.09 -9.96 3.58
N LYS A 57 -12.16 -10.18 2.83
CA LYS A 57 -13.39 -10.84 3.29
C LYS A 57 -13.13 -12.23 3.87
N GLN A 58 -12.16 -12.98 3.34
CA GLN A 58 -11.83 -14.32 3.82
C GLN A 58 -11.42 -14.35 5.30
N LEU A 59 -10.52 -13.46 5.73
CA LEU A 59 -10.07 -13.43 7.12
C LEU A 59 -11.23 -13.15 8.08
N LEU A 60 -12.23 -12.39 7.62
CA LEU A 60 -13.48 -12.16 8.35
C LEU A 60 -14.33 -13.43 8.42
N VAL A 61 -14.42 -14.20 7.33
CA VAL A 61 -15.16 -15.48 7.31
C VAL A 61 -14.49 -16.51 8.23
N GLU A 62 -13.16 -16.65 8.17
CA GLU A 62 -12.40 -17.56 9.05
C GLU A 62 -12.54 -17.18 10.53
N MET A 63 -12.61 -15.88 10.83
CA MET A 63 -12.91 -15.38 12.17
C MET A 63 -14.35 -15.75 12.59
N ALA A 64 -15.32 -15.56 11.69
CA ALA A 64 -16.73 -15.84 11.93
C ALA A 64 -17.01 -17.34 12.19
N GLU A 65 -16.44 -18.25 11.38
CA GLU A 65 -16.62 -19.69 11.49
C GLU A 65 -16.17 -20.27 12.85
N LYS A 66 -15.26 -19.57 13.53
CA LYS A 66 -14.69 -19.98 14.83
C LYS A 66 -15.26 -19.21 16.01
N LEU A 67 -16.31 -18.41 15.80
CA LEU A 67 -17.03 -17.67 16.82
C LEU A 67 -18.47 -18.17 16.90
N ASP A 68 -19.10 -17.99 18.07
CA ASP A 68 -20.54 -18.20 18.20
C ASP A 68 -21.29 -17.21 17.28
N PRO A 69 -22.24 -17.66 16.44
CA PRO A 69 -23.03 -16.81 15.55
C PRO A 69 -23.76 -15.64 16.24
N THR A 70 -24.02 -15.73 17.53
CA THR A 70 -24.63 -14.65 18.33
C THR A 70 -23.64 -13.55 18.69
N LEU A 71 -22.34 -13.86 18.76
CA LEU A 71 -21.29 -12.94 19.22
C LEU A 71 -20.84 -11.95 18.16
N TYR A 72 -21.11 -12.18 16.87
CA TYR A 72 -20.58 -11.36 15.79
C TYR A 72 -21.64 -10.82 14.84
N VAL A 73 -21.29 -9.69 14.20
CA VAL A 73 -22.01 -9.18 13.04
C VAL A 73 -21.01 -8.98 11.90
N MET A 74 -21.31 -9.56 10.74
CA MET A 74 -20.52 -9.36 9.53
C MET A 74 -21.11 -8.20 8.72
N VAL A 75 -20.28 -7.23 8.33
CA VAL A 75 -20.67 -6.10 7.49
C VAL A 75 -20.14 -6.33 6.07
N PRO A 76 -20.97 -6.82 5.14
CA PRO A 76 -20.55 -7.07 3.77
C PRO A 76 -20.51 -5.77 2.94
N ARG A 77 -20.12 -5.89 1.66
CA ARG A 77 -20.27 -4.79 0.69
C ARG A 77 -21.75 -4.47 0.48
N ASP A 78 -22.02 -3.27 -0.03
CA ASP A 78 -23.40 -2.79 -0.28
C ASP A 78 -24.18 -3.73 -1.20
N LEU A 79 -23.58 -4.15 -2.31
CA LEU A 79 -24.17 -5.12 -3.24
C LEU A 79 -24.50 -6.44 -2.55
N GLU A 80 -23.53 -7.00 -1.82
CA GLU A 80 -23.69 -8.25 -1.10
C GLU A 80 -24.76 -8.16 0.02
N ALA A 81 -24.87 -7.02 0.72
CA ALA A 81 -25.90 -6.80 1.73
C ALA A 81 -27.30 -6.91 1.12
N VAL A 82 -27.51 -6.25 -0.03
CA VAL A 82 -28.79 -6.29 -0.75
C VAL A 82 -29.08 -7.68 -1.30
N GLN A 83 -28.10 -8.34 -1.93
CA GLN A 83 -28.25 -9.71 -2.45
C GLN A 83 -28.58 -10.72 -1.33
N ASN A 84 -27.86 -10.67 -0.21
CA ASN A 84 -28.14 -11.54 0.94
C ASN A 84 -29.55 -11.31 1.50
N THR A 85 -29.99 -10.04 1.54
CA THR A 85 -31.34 -9.70 1.99
C THR A 85 -32.41 -10.20 1.02
N LEU A 86 -32.18 -10.05 -0.29
CA LEU A 86 -33.08 -10.60 -1.31
C LEU A 86 -33.13 -12.12 -1.26
N GLN A 87 -32.03 -12.80 -0.94
CA GLN A 87 -32.00 -14.25 -0.81
C GLN A 87 -32.72 -14.75 0.45
N ARG A 88 -32.51 -14.11 1.60
CA ARG A 88 -33.00 -14.59 2.92
C ARG A 88 -34.33 -13.99 3.36
N HIS A 89 -34.63 -12.77 2.93
CA HIS A 89 -35.75 -11.97 3.43
C HIS A 89 -36.63 -11.41 2.30
N ARG A 90 -36.60 -12.01 1.10
CA ARG A 90 -37.34 -11.57 -0.11
C ARG A 90 -38.76 -11.08 0.18
N GLY A 91 -39.59 -11.97 0.74
CA GLY A 91 -41.01 -11.69 0.98
C GLY A 91 -41.23 -10.59 2.02
N ALA A 92 -40.35 -10.47 3.01
CA ALA A 92 -40.42 -9.39 4.00
C ALA A 92 -40.01 -8.04 3.38
N LEU A 93 -38.95 -8.02 2.56
CA LEU A 93 -38.48 -6.82 1.86
C LEU A 93 -39.56 -6.24 0.94
N TYR A 94 -40.18 -7.07 0.09
CA TYR A 94 -41.25 -6.60 -0.80
C TYR A 94 -42.52 -6.18 -0.05
N ARG A 95 -42.85 -6.83 1.08
CA ARG A 95 -43.94 -6.38 1.96
C ARG A 95 -43.65 -5.00 2.55
N MET A 96 -42.43 -4.75 3.03
CA MET A 96 -42.04 -3.43 3.54
C MET A 96 -42.08 -2.35 2.46
N LEU A 97 -41.65 -2.63 1.23
CA LEU A 97 -41.80 -1.71 0.10
C LEU A 97 -43.27 -1.45 -0.30
N GLY A 98 -44.20 -2.31 0.14
CA GLY A 98 -45.64 -2.16 -0.02
C GLY A 98 -46.34 -1.52 1.18
N ASP A 99 -45.66 -1.40 2.32
CA ASP A 99 -46.24 -0.88 3.56
C ASP A 99 -46.52 0.63 3.44
N HIS A 100 -47.72 1.03 3.85
CA HIS A 100 -48.16 2.42 3.77
C HIS A 100 -47.30 3.33 4.66
N THR A 101 -46.93 2.87 5.86
CA THR A 101 -46.15 3.64 6.82
C THR A 101 -44.73 3.88 6.31
N PHE A 102 -44.09 2.82 5.81
CA PHE A 102 -42.77 2.91 5.18
C PHE A 102 -42.77 3.87 3.98
N ARG A 103 -43.80 3.78 3.13
CA ARG A 103 -43.97 4.67 1.97
C ARG A 103 -44.06 6.14 2.38
N VAL A 104 -44.85 6.45 3.40
CA VAL A 104 -44.96 7.82 3.94
C VAL A 104 -43.60 8.32 4.41
N PHE A 105 -42.80 7.51 5.11
CA PHE A 105 -41.47 7.92 5.55
C PHE A 105 -40.51 8.17 4.38
N ALA A 106 -40.42 7.25 3.42
CA ALA A 106 -39.58 7.40 2.24
C ALA A 106 -39.95 8.65 1.41
N GLU A 107 -41.24 8.90 1.19
CA GLU A 107 -41.73 10.07 0.47
C GLU A 107 -41.52 11.36 1.27
N SER A 108 -41.68 11.34 2.59
CA SER A 108 -41.43 12.51 3.44
C SER A 108 -39.97 12.97 3.37
N TYR A 109 -39.01 12.04 3.36
CA TYR A 109 -37.59 12.36 3.18
C TYR A 109 -37.35 13.12 1.87
N SER A 110 -38.03 12.71 0.79
CA SER A 110 -37.92 13.36 -0.53
C SER A 110 -38.45 14.81 -0.52
N ARG A 111 -39.48 15.11 0.28
CA ARG A 111 -40.03 16.47 0.41
C ARG A 111 -39.08 17.41 1.18
N TYR A 112 -38.36 16.89 2.16
CA TYR A 112 -37.38 17.67 2.93
C TYR A 112 -36.01 17.80 2.24
N ASN A 113 -35.65 16.87 1.34
CA ASN A 113 -34.31 16.79 0.72
C ASN A 113 -34.35 16.91 -0.82
N GLY A 114 -35.09 17.87 -1.36
CA GLY A 114 -35.56 18.00 -2.76
C GLY A 114 -34.62 17.79 -3.97
N SER A 115 -33.35 17.40 -3.81
CA SER A 115 -32.49 16.87 -4.87
C SER A 115 -32.49 15.34 -5.00
N TRP A 116 -32.98 14.60 -4.00
CA TRP A 116 -33.06 13.13 -4.01
C TRP A 116 -34.51 12.69 -3.94
N ARG A 117 -35.14 12.54 -5.10
CA ARG A 117 -36.49 11.97 -5.18
C ARG A 117 -36.38 10.45 -5.06
N ILE A 118 -36.87 9.91 -3.96
CA ILE A 118 -36.96 8.48 -3.75
C ILE A 118 -38.13 7.97 -4.58
N ASP A 119 -37.82 7.14 -5.57
CA ASP A 119 -38.81 6.45 -6.38
C ASP A 119 -38.88 4.99 -5.94
N LEU A 120 -39.95 4.65 -5.22
CA LEU A 120 -40.20 3.29 -4.75
C LEU A 120 -40.46 2.32 -5.91
N GLY A 121 -40.99 2.80 -7.04
CA GLY A 121 -41.15 2.00 -8.26
C GLY A 121 -39.80 1.64 -8.85
N ALA A 122 -38.90 2.62 -8.99
CA ALA A 122 -37.53 2.37 -9.44
C ALA A 122 -36.74 1.50 -8.45
N THR A 123 -37.00 1.62 -7.14
CA THR A 123 -36.39 0.76 -6.11
C THR A 123 -36.85 -0.69 -6.23
N ARG A 124 -38.15 -0.92 -6.47
CA ARG A 124 -38.67 -2.27 -6.74
C ARG A 124 -38.07 -2.84 -8.03
N GLN A 125 -37.89 -2.03 -9.06
CA GLN A 125 -37.23 -2.46 -10.28
C GLN A 125 -35.76 -2.82 -10.03
N ALA A 126 -35.03 -2.00 -9.27
CA ALA A 126 -33.66 -2.29 -8.86
C ALA A 126 -33.54 -3.63 -8.11
N CYS A 127 -34.48 -3.95 -7.21
CA CYS A 127 -34.53 -5.26 -6.56
C CYS A 127 -34.72 -6.40 -7.57
N LYS A 128 -35.63 -6.26 -8.54
CA LYS A 128 -35.87 -7.27 -9.58
C LYS A 128 -34.65 -7.45 -10.50
N ASP A 129 -34.03 -6.36 -10.91
CA ASP A 129 -32.83 -6.37 -11.76
C ASP A 129 -31.69 -7.11 -11.04
N LEU A 130 -31.50 -6.84 -9.73
CA LEU A 130 -30.50 -7.54 -8.92
C LEU A 130 -30.81 -9.03 -8.78
N GLU A 131 -32.08 -9.42 -8.60
CA GLU A 131 -32.50 -10.84 -8.59
C GLU A 131 -32.18 -11.51 -9.93
N GLU A 132 -32.50 -10.84 -11.05
CA GLU A 132 -32.23 -11.35 -12.39
C GLU A 132 -30.72 -11.49 -12.63
N PHE A 133 -29.92 -10.45 -12.37
CA PHE A 133 -28.47 -10.48 -12.59
C PHE A 133 -27.77 -11.50 -11.71
N SER A 134 -28.21 -11.65 -10.45
CA SER A 134 -27.65 -12.65 -9.52
C SER A 134 -27.96 -14.10 -9.94
N SER A 135 -28.92 -14.31 -10.83
CA SER A 135 -29.23 -15.63 -11.39
C SER A 135 -28.39 -16.01 -12.62
N ARG A 136 -27.65 -15.05 -13.19
CA ARG A 136 -26.81 -15.26 -14.38
C ARG A 136 -25.47 -15.91 -14.04
N ASP A 137 -24.76 -16.37 -15.08
CA ASP A 137 -23.41 -16.93 -14.94
C ASP A 137 -22.44 -15.96 -14.24
N PRO A 138 -21.54 -16.42 -13.35
CA PRO A 138 -20.58 -15.58 -12.63
C PRO A 138 -19.72 -14.67 -13.52
N TYR A 139 -19.40 -15.10 -14.75
CA TYR A 139 -18.66 -14.28 -15.70
C TYR A 139 -19.46 -13.05 -16.15
N VAL A 140 -20.76 -13.24 -16.38
CA VAL A 140 -21.68 -12.16 -16.77
C VAL A 140 -21.91 -11.22 -15.58
N GLN A 141 -22.04 -11.77 -14.36
CA GLN A 141 -22.16 -10.97 -13.14
C GLN A 141 -20.96 -10.03 -12.97
N LYS A 142 -19.73 -10.51 -13.19
CA LYS A 142 -18.51 -9.70 -13.09
C LYS A 142 -18.52 -8.51 -14.06
N ARG A 143 -19.05 -8.68 -15.28
CA ARG A 143 -19.17 -7.59 -16.25
C ARG A 143 -20.28 -6.59 -15.91
N LEU A 144 -21.25 -7.00 -15.10
CA LEU A 144 -22.37 -6.17 -14.66
C LEU A 144 -22.18 -5.60 -13.25
N GLU A 145 -21.04 -5.83 -12.61
CA GLU A 145 -20.80 -5.49 -11.20
C GLU A 145 -21.07 -4.00 -10.93
N ASP A 146 -20.56 -3.09 -11.77
CA ASP A 146 -20.79 -1.63 -11.62
C ASP A 146 -22.28 -1.26 -11.71
N VAL A 147 -23.02 -1.90 -12.62
CA VAL A 147 -24.47 -1.69 -12.77
C VAL A 147 -25.20 -2.21 -11.54
N MET A 148 -24.82 -3.41 -11.07
CA MET A 148 -25.39 -4.04 -9.88
C MET A 148 -25.10 -3.20 -8.63
N GLU A 149 -23.90 -2.64 -8.47
CA GLU A 149 -23.56 -1.73 -7.38
C GLU A 149 -24.44 -0.47 -7.40
N GLY A 150 -24.68 0.11 -8.58
CA GLY A 150 -25.58 1.25 -8.75
C GLY A 150 -27.01 0.94 -8.29
N GLN A 151 -27.53 -0.25 -8.64
CA GLN A 151 -28.86 -0.69 -8.20
C GLN A 151 -28.91 -0.96 -6.69
N ALA A 152 -27.89 -1.60 -6.13
CA ALA A 152 -27.81 -1.87 -4.70
C ALA A 152 -27.76 -0.57 -3.88
N ARG A 153 -26.98 0.42 -4.33
CA ARG A 153 -26.93 1.74 -3.69
C ARG A 153 -28.31 2.42 -3.68
N ARG A 154 -29.07 2.35 -4.78
CA ARG A 154 -30.44 2.88 -4.84
C ARG A 154 -31.37 2.23 -3.82
N VAL A 155 -31.28 0.91 -3.66
CA VAL A 155 -32.04 0.17 -2.64
C VAL A 155 -31.65 0.66 -1.25
N LEU A 156 -30.37 0.64 -0.90
CA LEU A 156 -29.89 1.08 0.42
C LEU A 156 -30.27 2.54 0.71
N ASP A 157 -30.13 3.45 -0.25
CA ASP A 157 -30.48 4.86 -0.05
C ASP A 157 -31.95 5.06 0.29
N THR A 158 -32.84 4.27 -0.33
CA THR A 158 -34.28 4.29 -0.07
C THR A 158 -34.61 3.86 1.35
N PHE A 159 -34.07 2.72 1.79
CA PHE A 159 -34.30 2.22 3.15
C PHE A 159 -33.64 3.11 4.20
N ARG A 160 -32.42 3.60 3.96
CA ARG A 160 -31.72 4.55 4.84
C ARG A 160 -32.54 5.82 5.03
N ALA A 161 -33.07 6.39 3.95
CA ALA A 161 -33.89 7.58 4.01
C ALA A 161 -35.20 7.36 4.79
N ALA A 162 -35.85 6.22 4.62
CA ALA A 162 -37.05 5.87 5.40
C ALA A 162 -36.74 5.79 6.90
N VAL A 163 -35.62 5.16 7.29
CA VAL A 163 -35.16 5.10 8.69
C VAL A 163 -34.88 6.50 9.24
N LEU A 164 -34.16 7.35 8.50
CA LEU A 164 -33.85 8.72 8.92
C LEU A 164 -35.10 9.60 9.04
N ALA A 165 -36.07 9.44 8.14
CA ALA A 165 -37.35 10.15 8.22
C ALA A 165 -38.18 9.71 9.43
N ALA A 166 -38.21 8.41 9.73
CA ALA A 166 -38.93 7.88 10.89
C ALA A 166 -38.41 8.41 12.22
N ARG A 167 -37.12 8.73 12.32
CA ARG A 167 -36.48 9.32 13.51
C ARG A 167 -37.12 10.65 13.94
N GLY A 168 -37.50 11.50 12.98
CA GLY A 168 -38.07 12.82 13.21
C GLY A 168 -37.13 13.80 13.96
N THR A 169 -37.60 15.02 14.24
CA THR A 169 -36.85 16.07 14.95
C THR A 169 -36.82 15.90 16.48
N ARG A 170 -37.70 15.08 17.07
CA ARG A 170 -37.84 14.93 18.53
C ARG A 170 -37.20 13.68 19.14
N GLY A 171 -36.60 12.79 18.33
CA GLY A 171 -35.80 11.64 18.80
C GLY A 171 -36.56 10.67 19.71
N LYS A 172 -36.87 9.47 19.20
CA LYS A 172 -37.69 8.38 19.79
C LYS A 172 -39.14 8.38 19.33
N ASN A 173 -39.34 8.06 18.06
CA ASN A 173 -40.63 7.66 17.51
C ASN A 173 -40.76 6.14 17.63
N ALA A 174 -41.91 5.61 18.08
CA ALA A 174 -42.15 4.16 18.14
C ALA A 174 -41.99 3.49 16.76
N ALA A 175 -42.27 4.21 15.67
CA ALA A 175 -42.04 3.72 14.32
C ALA A 175 -40.54 3.60 13.97
N TYR A 176 -39.69 4.48 14.52
CA TYR A 176 -38.24 4.42 14.33
C TYR A 176 -37.65 3.18 15.01
N GLU A 177 -38.03 2.92 16.27
CA GLU A 177 -37.58 1.72 16.99
C GLU A 177 -38.01 0.43 16.27
N ARG A 178 -39.27 0.36 15.81
CA ARG A 178 -39.75 -0.78 15.02
C ARG A 178 -38.94 -1.01 13.74
N LEU A 179 -38.57 0.05 13.03
CA LEU A 179 -37.74 -0.10 11.83
C LEU A 179 -36.33 -0.57 12.18
N LEU A 180 -35.73 -0.06 13.26
CA LEU A 180 -34.40 -0.48 13.68
C LEU A 180 -34.36 -1.94 14.15
N ASP A 181 -35.46 -2.46 14.70
CA ASP A 181 -35.60 -3.86 15.12
C ASP A 181 -36.03 -4.80 13.98
N ASP A 182 -36.36 -4.28 12.80
CA ASP A 182 -36.82 -5.10 11.68
C ASP A 182 -35.67 -5.93 11.07
N PRO A 183 -35.85 -7.25 10.87
CA PRO A 183 -34.82 -8.11 10.28
C PRO A 183 -34.35 -7.70 8.88
N VAL A 184 -35.23 -7.12 8.06
CA VAL A 184 -34.87 -6.60 6.72
C VAL A 184 -33.93 -5.41 6.86
N ILE A 185 -34.23 -4.48 7.77
CA ILE A 185 -33.41 -3.30 8.01
C ILE A 185 -32.05 -3.70 8.59
N GLN A 186 -32.01 -4.63 9.55
CA GLN A 186 -30.76 -5.13 10.12
C GLN A 186 -29.94 -5.97 9.12
N SER A 187 -30.59 -6.66 8.17
CA SER A 187 -29.91 -7.37 7.08
C SER A 187 -29.30 -6.41 6.04
N LEU A 188 -30.00 -5.31 5.72
CA LEU A 188 -29.49 -4.27 4.82
C LEU A 188 -28.39 -3.42 5.49
N PHE A 189 -28.51 -3.17 6.79
CA PHE A 189 -27.58 -2.36 7.57
C PHE A 189 -27.13 -3.10 8.84
N PRO A 190 -26.19 -4.04 8.73
CA PRO A 190 -25.75 -4.83 9.89
C PRO A 190 -25.14 -3.99 11.02
N GLY A 191 -24.66 -2.77 10.73
CA GLY A 191 -24.22 -1.82 11.76
C GLY A 191 -25.29 -1.52 12.82
N ILE A 192 -26.58 -1.57 12.45
CA ILE A 192 -27.70 -1.42 13.39
C ILE A 192 -27.75 -2.59 14.37
N ALA A 193 -27.62 -3.82 13.86
CA ALA A 193 -27.61 -5.02 14.69
C ALA A 193 -26.45 -5.01 15.68
N PHE A 194 -25.25 -4.60 15.24
CA PHE A 194 -24.09 -4.48 16.13
C PHE A 194 -24.32 -3.51 17.28
N ARG A 195 -24.98 -2.36 17.02
CA ARG A 195 -25.26 -1.36 18.05
C ARG A 195 -26.39 -1.76 18.99
N ARG A 196 -27.42 -2.44 18.48
CA ARG A 196 -28.63 -2.75 19.27
C ARG A 196 -28.54 -4.05 20.06
N ARG A 197 -27.85 -5.06 19.55
CA ARG A 197 -27.77 -6.39 20.15
C ARG A 197 -26.62 -6.43 21.16
N PRO A 198 -26.88 -6.56 22.48
CA PRO A 198 -25.81 -6.66 23.47
C PRO A 198 -24.91 -7.88 23.24
N GLU A 199 -25.48 -8.99 22.80
CA GLU A 199 -24.78 -10.24 22.49
C GLU A 199 -23.81 -10.11 21.32
N ALA A 200 -24.08 -9.22 20.35
CA ALA A 200 -23.23 -8.98 19.19
C ALA A 200 -21.99 -8.15 19.59
N ARG A 201 -20.98 -8.81 20.12
CA ARG A 201 -19.79 -8.17 20.71
C ARG A 201 -18.73 -7.76 19.70
N ILE A 202 -18.65 -8.39 18.52
CA ILE A 202 -17.64 -8.06 17.50
C ILE A 202 -18.24 -7.74 16.13
N MET A 203 -17.78 -6.64 15.52
CA MET A 203 -18.05 -6.32 14.12
C MET A 203 -16.91 -6.83 13.23
N LEU A 204 -17.24 -7.66 12.24
CA LEU A 204 -16.29 -8.14 11.23
C LEU A 204 -16.49 -7.33 9.95
N ILE A 205 -15.50 -6.54 9.56
CA ILE A 205 -15.63 -5.59 8.44
C ILE A 205 -14.34 -5.50 7.61
N THR A 206 -14.47 -5.33 6.29
CA THR A 206 -13.29 -5.13 5.44
C THR A 206 -12.78 -3.69 5.57
N LEU A 207 -11.46 -3.48 5.40
CA LEU A 207 -10.88 -2.13 5.37
C LEU A 207 -11.59 -1.23 4.34
N HIS A 208 -11.86 -1.78 3.16
CA HIS A 208 -12.61 -1.10 2.10
C HIS A 208 -14.00 -0.65 2.56
N LYS A 209 -14.79 -1.55 3.19
CA LYS A 209 -16.13 -1.22 3.68
C LYS A 209 -16.08 -0.24 4.86
N ALA A 210 -15.09 -0.35 5.74
CA ALA A 210 -14.90 0.60 6.84
C ALA A 210 -14.49 2.00 6.33
N PHE A 211 -13.69 2.07 5.26
CA PHE A 211 -13.27 3.32 4.64
C PHE A 211 -14.44 4.07 3.97
N TYR A 212 -15.28 3.39 3.18
CA TYR A 212 -16.45 4.02 2.57
C TYR A 212 -17.60 4.23 3.57
N GLY A 213 -17.68 3.37 4.57
CA GLY A 213 -18.58 3.48 5.71
C GLY A 213 -19.77 2.54 5.69
N PHE A 214 -20.44 2.48 6.84
CA PHE A 214 -21.63 1.69 7.10
C PHE A 214 -22.64 2.52 7.90
N PHE A 215 -23.92 2.19 7.77
CA PHE A 215 -25.00 2.89 8.49
C PHE A 215 -25.28 2.21 9.83
N ASP A 216 -25.31 2.98 10.91
CA ASP A 216 -25.53 2.48 12.27
C ASP A 216 -26.98 2.68 12.77
N GLY A 217 -27.87 3.19 11.91
CA GLY A 217 -29.26 3.52 12.23
C GLY A 217 -29.49 5.01 12.49
N GLU A 218 -28.45 5.77 12.80
CA GLU A 218 -28.51 7.21 13.03
C GLU A 218 -27.74 7.99 11.97
N LYS A 219 -26.55 7.52 11.62
CA LYS A 219 -25.62 8.16 10.69
C LYS A 219 -24.75 7.12 9.97
N THR A 220 -24.11 7.54 8.88
CA THR A 220 -23.09 6.72 8.23
C THR A 220 -21.74 6.96 8.94
N LEU A 221 -21.18 5.90 9.53
CA LEU A 221 -19.87 5.87 10.16
C LEU A 221 -18.83 5.36 9.18
N ASN A 222 -17.60 5.87 9.26
CA ASN A 222 -16.44 5.42 8.51
C ASN A 222 -15.19 5.54 9.39
N LEU A 223 -14.01 5.14 8.89
CA LEU A 223 -12.76 5.17 9.67
C LEU A 223 -12.43 6.54 10.30
N THR A 224 -12.82 7.66 9.68
CA THR A 224 -12.51 9.01 10.19
C THR A 224 -13.57 9.55 11.15
N ARG A 225 -14.73 8.89 11.23
CA ARG A 225 -15.90 9.31 12.02
C ARG A 225 -16.35 8.25 13.02
N LEU A 226 -15.62 7.15 13.13
CA LEU A 226 -15.95 6.05 14.01
C LEU A 226 -15.93 6.57 15.45
N GLN A 227 -17.05 6.39 16.15
CA GLN A 227 -17.22 6.82 17.53
C GLN A 227 -17.88 5.71 18.33
N GLY A 228 -17.39 5.53 19.54
CA GLY A 228 -17.91 4.58 20.51
C GLY A 228 -19.34 4.88 20.94
N GLU A 229 -20.09 3.83 21.32
CA GLU A 229 -21.39 4.01 21.97
C GLU A 229 -21.22 4.73 23.32
N ASN A 230 -22.03 5.77 23.57
CA ASN A 230 -21.96 6.59 24.79
C ASN A 230 -20.55 7.10 25.12
N ASN A 231 -19.74 7.40 24.09
CA ASN A 231 -18.31 7.76 24.20
C ASN A 231 -17.39 6.66 24.79
N THR A 232 -17.82 5.40 24.80
CA THR A 232 -16.98 4.27 25.23
C THR A 232 -16.10 3.81 24.07
N PRO A 233 -14.76 3.87 24.19
CA PRO A 233 -13.84 3.45 23.12
C PRO A 233 -14.08 2.00 22.66
N TYR A 234 -14.08 1.77 21.34
CA TYR A 234 -14.00 0.42 20.80
C TYR A 234 -12.60 -0.17 20.99
N THR A 235 -12.52 -1.50 21.00
CA THR A 235 -11.27 -2.23 20.79
C THR A 235 -11.21 -2.75 19.36
N ILE A 236 -10.21 -2.30 18.60
CA ILE A 236 -10.10 -2.55 17.16
C ILE A 236 -8.88 -3.41 16.88
N PHE A 237 -9.06 -4.55 16.22
CA PHE A 237 -7.98 -5.39 15.70
C PHE A 237 -7.81 -5.12 14.21
N LEU A 238 -6.63 -4.65 13.83
CA LEU A 238 -6.21 -4.42 12.45
C LEU A 238 -5.31 -5.59 12.03
N ASP A 239 -5.91 -6.58 11.35
CA ASP A 239 -5.17 -7.73 10.84
C ASP A 239 -4.39 -7.39 9.58
N GLU A 240 -3.29 -8.11 9.34
CA GLU A 240 -2.36 -7.85 8.23
C GLU A 240 -1.86 -6.38 8.22
N PHE A 241 -1.56 -5.83 9.40
CA PHE A 241 -1.32 -4.39 9.61
C PHE A 241 -0.30 -3.75 8.65
N ASP A 242 0.78 -4.47 8.30
CA ASP A 242 1.81 -3.97 7.39
C ASP A 242 1.31 -3.71 5.97
N PHE A 243 0.22 -4.35 5.54
CA PHE A 243 -0.37 -4.15 4.22
C PHE A 243 -1.43 -3.04 4.20
N LEU A 244 -2.00 -2.72 5.37
CA LEU A 244 -3.13 -1.79 5.45
C LEU A 244 -2.76 -0.38 5.02
N GLU A 245 -1.52 0.07 5.22
CA GLU A 245 -1.09 1.39 4.74
C GLU A 245 -1.22 1.47 3.22
N HIS A 246 -0.67 0.49 2.50
CA HIS A 246 -0.74 0.42 1.05
C HIS A 246 -2.18 0.39 0.53
N ASP A 247 -3.03 -0.42 1.15
CA ASP A 247 -4.44 -0.53 0.78
C ASP A 247 -5.21 0.77 1.04
N LEU A 248 -4.90 1.48 2.14
CA LEU A 248 -5.47 2.79 2.42
C LEU A 248 -4.99 3.83 1.41
N VAL A 249 -3.70 3.84 1.05
CA VAL A 249 -3.19 4.73 -0.01
C VAL A 249 -3.95 4.48 -1.31
N ASP A 250 -4.15 3.22 -1.70
CA ASP A 250 -4.90 2.88 -2.91
C ASP A 250 -6.34 3.38 -2.85
N LEU A 251 -7.03 3.22 -1.72
CA LEU A 251 -8.39 3.71 -1.52
C LEU A 251 -8.47 5.24 -1.57
N ILE A 252 -7.52 5.92 -0.94
CA ILE A 252 -7.47 7.39 -0.90
C ILE A 252 -7.15 7.95 -2.29
N CYS A 253 -6.15 7.41 -2.99
CA CYS A 253 -5.73 7.91 -4.29
C CYS A 253 -6.78 7.68 -5.40
N ARG A 254 -7.61 6.63 -5.26
CA ARG A 254 -8.78 6.38 -6.14
C ARG A 254 -9.98 7.26 -5.81
N SER A 255 -10.06 7.81 -4.59
CA SER A 255 -11.12 8.75 -4.25
C SER A 255 -10.95 10.05 -5.05
N ARG A 256 -12.04 10.53 -5.69
CA ARG A 256 -11.97 11.75 -6.52
C ARG A 256 -11.70 12.96 -5.65
N GLU A 257 -10.73 13.75 -6.06
CA GLU A 257 -10.42 15.06 -5.50
C GLU A 257 -11.07 16.18 -6.31
N ILE A 258 -10.83 17.43 -5.91
CA ILE A 258 -11.13 18.58 -6.77
C ILE A 258 -10.13 18.57 -7.94
N SER A 259 -10.62 18.17 -9.12
CA SER A 259 -9.81 18.00 -10.33
C SER A 259 -9.23 19.31 -10.84
N ASP A 260 -10.00 20.38 -10.76
CA ASP A 260 -9.60 21.73 -11.18
C ASP A 260 -9.81 22.73 -10.03
N PRO A 261 -8.79 22.96 -9.20
CA PRO A 261 -8.84 23.93 -8.13
C PRO A 261 -9.09 25.37 -8.61
N PHE A 262 -8.71 25.71 -9.84
CA PHE A 262 -8.84 27.08 -10.35
C PHE A 262 -10.29 27.36 -10.75
N LEU A 263 -10.89 26.47 -11.53
CA LEU A 263 -12.32 26.56 -11.89
C LEU A 263 -13.21 26.47 -10.64
N PHE A 264 -12.87 25.60 -9.69
CA PHE A 264 -13.60 25.50 -8.42
C PHE A 264 -13.62 26.84 -7.68
N MET A 265 -12.45 27.49 -7.55
CA MET A 265 -12.33 28.78 -6.87
C MET A 265 -12.94 29.94 -7.67
N GLU A 266 -12.85 29.92 -9.00
CA GLU A 266 -13.51 30.88 -9.87
C GLU A 266 -15.02 30.88 -9.65
N LEU A 267 -15.67 29.70 -9.73
CA LEU A 267 -17.11 29.58 -9.56
C LEU A 267 -17.55 29.98 -8.14
N PHE A 268 -16.79 29.57 -7.13
CA PHE A 268 -17.05 29.97 -5.75
C PHE A 268 -16.97 31.49 -5.58
N TYR A 269 -15.87 32.10 -6.02
CA TYR A 269 -15.63 33.54 -5.88
C TYR A 269 -16.68 34.36 -6.62
N ARG A 270 -16.92 34.07 -7.91
CA ARG A 270 -17.91 34.79 -8.73
C ARG A 270 -19.29 34.73 -8.11
N ARG A 271 -19.69 33.56 -7.61
CA ARG A 271 -21.00 33.40 -6.99
C ARG A 271 -21.12 34.20 -5.70
N MET A 272 -20.12 34.13 -4.82
CA MET A 272 -20.16 34.79 -3.53
C MET A 272 -20.08 36.31 -3.66
N VAL A 273 -19.10 36.81 -4.41
CA VAL A 273 -18.79 38.24 -4.51
C VAL A 273 -19.84 38.99 -5.33
N TYR A 274 -20.26 38.46 -6.49
CA TYR A 274 -21.15 39.22 -7.38
C TYR A 274 -22.63 39.00 -7.12
N HIS A 275 -23.03 37.89 -6.49
CA HIS A 275 -24.45 37.54 -6.38
C HIS A 275 -24.97 37.32 -4.96
N LYS A 276 -24.12 37.02 -3.97
CA LYS A 276 -24.58 36.59 -2.64
C LYS A 276 -24.25 37.59 -1.54
N LEU A 277 -22.98 37.90 -1.33
CA LEU A 277 -22.56 38.84 -0.29
C LEU A 277 -23.11 40.27 -0.47
N PRO A 278 -23.32 40.80 -1.70
CA PRO A 278 -23.99 42.10 -1.88
C PRO A 278 -25.44 42.12 -1.41
N HIS A 279 -26.11 40.97 -1.32
CA HIS A 279 -27.45 40.87 -0.75
C HIS A 279 -27.35 40.85 0.78
N GLU A 280 -27.64 42.00 1.41
CA GLU A 280 -27.48 42.23 2.84
C GLU A 280 -28.05 41.11 3.75
N PRO A 281 -29.25 40.55 3.51
CA PRO A 281 -29.79 39.47 4.33
C PRO A 281 -29.09 38.10 4.20
N TYR A 282 -28.20 37.90 3.21
CA TYR A 282 -27.60 36.60 2.94
C TYR A 282 -26.73 36.11 4.11
N LEU A 283 -27.11 34.99 4.74
CA LEU A 283 -26.45 34.41 5.93
C LEU A 283 -26.29 35.40 7.10
N LEU A 284 -27.15 36.41 7.20
CA LEU A 284 -27.08 37.42 8.27
C LEU A 284 -27.29 36.79 9.66
N THR A 285 -28.11 35.75 9.75
CA THR A 285 -28.35 35.00 11.00
C THR A 285 -27.28 33.93 11.29
N GLN A 286 -26.41 33.64 10.32
CA GLN A 286 -25.27 32.72 10.45
C GLN A 286 -23.95 33.44 10.18
N GLN A 287 -23.72 34.54 10.90
CA GLN A 287 -22.52 35.38 10.76
C GLN A 287 -21.19 34.62 10.73
N PRO A 288 -20.94 33.56 11.54
CA PRO A 288 -19.69 32.79 11.47
C PRO A 288 -19.44 32.14 10.10
N ILE A 289 -20.49 31.71 9.39
CA ILE A 289 -20.38 31.16 8.04
C ILE A 289 -20.00 32.28 7.06
N ARG A 290 -20.68 33.42 7.16
CA ARG A 290 -20.42 34.60 6.33
C ARG A 290 -18.99 35.12 6.49
N ASP A 291 -18.48 35.20 7.72
CA ASP A 291 -17.12 35.64 8.02
C ASP A 291 -16.06 34.71 7.41
N ARG A 292 -16.30 33.39 7.42
CA ARG A 292 -15.41 32.42 6.79
C ARG A 292 -15.39 32.54 5.27
N ILE A 293 -16.55 32.79 4.66
CA ILE A 293 -16.65 33.06 3.21
C ILE A 293 -15.85 34.32 2.87
N ASN A 294 -16.00 35.40 3.63
CA ASN A 294 -15.23 36.63 3.44
C ASN A 294 -13.72 36.39 3.55
N LYS A 295 -13.26 35.63 4.57
CA LYS A 295 -11.83 35.25 4.71
C LYS A 295 -11.29 34.49 3.51
N ILE A 296 -12.09 33.63 2.88
CA ILE A 296 -11.68 32.90 1.66
C ILE A 296 -11.54 33.88 0.49
N ILE A 297 -12.46 34.83 0.35
CA ILE A 297 -12.46 35.85 -0.71
C ILE A 297 -11.27 36.80 -0.56
N GLU A 298 -10.97 37.25 0.67
CA GLU A 298 -9.83 38.12 0.99
C GLU A 298 -8.48 37.51 0.54
N LEU A 299 -8.37 36.18 0.49
CA LEU A 299 -7.18 35.51 -0.05
C LEU A 299 -7.06 35.65 -1.57
N ILE A 300 -8.17 35.74 -2.29
CA ILE A 300 -8.22 35.80 -3.75
C ILE A 300 -8.14 37.24 -4.27
N GLU A 301 -8.64 38.23 -3.54
CA GLU A 301 -8.63 39.66 -3.96
C GLU A 301 -7.24 40.15 -4.43
N PRO A 302 -6.11 39.86 -3.74
CA PRO A 302 -4.81 40.28 -4.23
C PRO A 302 -4.46 39.69 -5.61
N LEU A 303 -4.88 38.45 -5.90
CA LEU A 303 -4.65 37.82 -7.20
C LEU A 303 -5.47 38.49 -8.30
N ARG A 304 -6.67 38.98 -7.97
CA ARG A 304 -7.51 39.74 -8.91
C ARG A 304 -6.86 41.05 -9.30
N HIS A 305 -6.33 41.79 -8.34
CA HIS A 305 -5.66 43.07 -8.61
C HIS A 305 -4.34 42.89 -9.38
N HIS A 306 -3.54 41.87 -9.05
CA HIS A 306 -2.22 41.69 -9.67
C HIS A 306 -2.24 40.91 -10.98
N LEU A 307 -3.04 39.86 -11.06
CA LEU A 307 -3.06 38.93 -12.20
C LEU A 307 -4.39 38.95 -12.96
N GLY A 308 -5.49 39.40 -12.36
CA GLY A 308 -6.82 39.31 -12.97
C GLY A 308 -7.51 37.97 -12.75
N PHE A 309 -7.01 37.11 -11.86
CA PHE A 309 -7.73 35.91 -11.43
C PHE A 309 -8.88 36.30 -10.46
N PRO A 310 -10.12 35.79 -10.59
CA PRO A 310 -10.55 34.68 -11.43
C PRO A 310 -11.19 35.08 -12.78
N ASP A 311 -11.03 36.33 -13.22
CA ASP A 311 -11.55 36.78 -14.51
C ASP A 311 -10.75 36.19 -15.69
N LEU A 312 -9.47 35.91 -15.47
CA LEU A 312 -8.58 35.11 -16.32
C LEU A 312 -8.26 33.77 -15.62
N ASN A 313 -8.31 32.67 -16.37
CA ASN A 313 -8.06 31.32 -15.84
C ASN A 313 -7.45 30.35 -16.87
N HIS A 314 -6.70 30.87 -17.86
CA HIS A 314 -6.00 30.06 -18.86
C HIS A 314 -4.50 30.17 -18.67
N PHE A 315 -3.75 29.10 -18.97
CA PHE A 315 -2.30 29.05 -18.81
C PHE A 315 -1.61 28.85 -20.16
N THR A 316 -0.59 29.65 -20.42
CA THR A 316 0.34 29.47 -21.53
C THR A 316 1.75 29.28 -21.00
N SER A 317 2.65 28.75 -21.81
CA SER A 317 4.04 28.55 -21.42
C SER A 317 4.99 28.80 -22.58
N THR A 318 6.03 29.60 -22.32
CA THR A 318 7.20 29.72 -23.20
C THR A 318 8.35 28.81 -22.76
N LEU A 319 8.09 27.88 -21.82
CA LEU A 319 9.08 26.88 -21.45
C LEU A 319 9.40 26.01 -22.66
N PRO A 320 10.63 25.47 -22.76
CA PRO A 320 11.01 24.68 -23.90
C PRO A 320 10.06 23.49 -24.11
N ARG A 321 9.49 23.40 -25.32
CA ARG A 321 8.48 22.39 -25.68
C ARG A 321 9.09 21.02 -25.88
N ASP A 322 8.29 19.98 -25.61
CA ASP A 322 8.66 18.59 -25.83
C ASP A 322 9.08 18.32 -27.29
N ALA A 323 8.40 18.95 -28.25
CA ALA A 323 8.61 18.75 -29.69
C ALA A 323 9.89 19.42 -30.23
N GLU A 324 10.23 20.63 -29.77
CA GLU A 324 11.42 21.36 -30.22
C GLU A 324 12.70 20.80 -29.61
N MET A 325 12.62 20.25 -28.39
CA MET A 325 13.74 19.59 -27.75
C MET A 325 14.04 18.20 -28.31
N ARG A 326 13.10 17.50 -28.98
CA ARG A 326 13.34 16.16 -29.59
C ARG A 326 14.53 16.12 -30.56
N ARG A 327 15.01 17.28 -31.03
CA ARG A 327 16.21 17.41 -31.87
C ARG A 327 17.55 17.32 -31.12
N SER A 328 17.54 17.36 -29.77
CA SER A 328 18.73 17.17 -28.92
C SER A 328 18.99 15.68 -28.63
N THR A 329 20.22 15.23 -28.85
CA THR A 329 20.71 13.83 -28.93
C THR A 329 20.80 13.07 -27.60
N THR A 330 20.30 13.62 -26.49
CA THR A 330 20.34 12.94 -25.18
C THR A 330 19.17 11.96 -25.02
N LYS A 331 19.46 10.66 -25.14
CA LYS A 331 18.54 9.55 -24.78
C LYS A 331 18.31 9.54 -23.26
N GLY A 332 17.30 10.26 -22.77
CA GLY A 332 16.89 10.23 -21.36
C GLY A 332 15.53 10.88 -21.12
N PRO A 333 14.82 10.53 -20.03
CA PRO A 333 13.56 11.16 -19.64
C PRO A 333 13.79 12.64 -19.36
N ARG A 334 12.95 13.52 -19.92
CA ARG A 334 13.13 14.97 -19.80
C ARG A 334 12.25 15.58 -18.71
N PRO A 335 12.78 16.53 -17.93
CA PRO A 335 12.12 17.07 -16.75
C PRO A 335 10.97 18.04 -17.11
N THR A 336 9.77 17.79 -16.60
CA THR A 336 8.64 18.74 -16.59
C THR A 336 8.65 19.60 -15.31
N PRO A 337 8.19 20.85 -15.37
CA PRO A 337 8.03 21.68 -14.19
C PRO A 337 6.88 21.18 -13.32
N ALA A 338 7.13 21.01 -12.02
CA ALA A 338 6.12 20.63 -11.05
C ALA A 338 6.26 21.46 -9.78
N ILE A 339 5.13 21.73 -9.13
CA ILE A 339 5.07 22.45 -7.85
C ILE A 339 4.40 21.53 -6.84
N PHE A 340 5.21 20.95 -5.95
CA PHE A 340 4.76 20.13 -4.83
C PHE A 340 4.52 21.00 -3.61
N ARG A 341 3.45 20.71 -2.88
CA ARG A 341 2.99 21.54 -1.78
C ARG A 341 2.44 20.73 -0.61
N THR A 342 2.85 21.15 0.58
CA THR A 342 2.19 20.92 1.87
C THR A 342 1.90 22.27 2.55
N GLN A 343 2.32 22.49 3.79
CA GLN A 343 2.57 23.86 4.30
C GLN A 343 3.80 24.52 3.69
N HIS A 344 4.73 23.71 3.18
CA HIS A 344 5.91 24.17 2.46
C HIS A 344 5.75 23.87 0.98
N THR A 345 6.23 24.78 0.13
CA THR A 345 6.15 24.62 -1.32
C THR A 345 7.53 24.37 -1.91
N ILE A 346 7.65 23.33 -2.71
CA ILE A 346 8.86 22.93 -3.42
C ILE A 346 8.53 22.97 -4.90
N SER A 347 9.30 23.75 -5.65
CA SER A 347 9.19 23.81 -7.11
C SER A 347 10.41 23.15 -7.73
N THR A 348 10.22 22.38 -8.80
CA THR A 348 11.34 21.76 -9.52
C THR A 348 12.23 22.82 -10.18
N ASN A 349 11.61 23.90 -10.68
CA ASN A 349 12.27 25.08 -11.24
C ASN A 349 11.72 26.37 -10.64
N PRO A 350 12.48 27.49 -10.61
CA PRO A 350 11.89 28.81 -10.40
C PRO A 350 10.83 29.06 -11.48
N LEU A 351 9.62 29.42 -11.07
CA LEU A 351 8.49 29.66 -11.97
C LEU A 351 7.84 31.00 -11.65
N TYR A 352 7.52 31.74 -12.71
CA TYR A 352 6.94 33.08 -12.67
C TYR A 352 5.76 33.17 -13.62
N LEU A 353 4.83 34.07 -13.32
CA LEU A 353 3.62 34.32 -14.08
C LEU A 353 3.62 35.76 -14.59
N TYR A 354 3.41 35.92 -15.90
CA TYR A 354 3.02 37.19 -16.49
C TYR A 354 1.55 37.15 -16.89
N ARG A 355 0.83 38.24 -16.59
CA ARG A 355 -0.53 38.42 -17.12
C ARG A 355 -0.41 38.87 -18.58
N THR A 356 -1.03 38.12 -19.49
CA THR A 356 -1.26 38.54 -20.87
C THR A 356 -2.71 39.00 -21.06
N GLU A 357 -3.09 39.35 -22.28
CA GLU A 357 -4.50 39.67 -22.61
C GLU A 357 -5.43 38.46 -22.46
N ARG A 358 -4.91 37.23 -22.65
CA ARG A 358 -5.71 36.00 -22.72
C ARG A 358 -5.39 34.95 -21.64
N SER A 359 -4.22 35.01 -21.02
CA SER A 359 -3.67 33.91 -20.19
C SER A 359 -2.69 34.39 -19.12
N PHE A 360 -2.31 33.44 -18.25
CA PHE A 360 -1.12 33.52 -17.41
C PHE A 360 0.04 32.80 -18.12
N ASP A 361 1.06 33.56 -18.52
CA ASP A 361 2.24 33.02 -19.18
C ASP A 361 3.28 32.56 -18.15
N LEU A 362 3.57 31.26 -18.15
CA LEU A 362 4.52 30.57 -17.27
C LEU A 362 5.93 30.65 -17.85
N VAL A 363 6.86 31.22 -17.08
CA VAL A 363 8.27 31.36 -17.47
C VAL A 363 9.22 30.91 -16.36
N ALA A 364 10.39 30.38 -16.74
CA ALA A 364 11.43 29.95 -15.80
C ALA A 364 12.30 31.11 -15.31
N SER A 365 12.48 32.13 -16.14
CA SER A 365 13.31 33.30 -15.86
C SER A 365 12.49 34.58 -16.08
N PRO A 366 12.49 35.52 -15.12
CA PRO A 366 11.92 36.85 -15.31
C PRO A 366 12.49 37.55 -16.53
N ASP A 367 11.63 38.22 -17.29
CA ASP A 367 12.03 39.14 -18.35
C ASP A 367 11.69 40.58 -17.92
N PRO A 368 12.70 41.42 -17.64
CA PRO A 368 12.48 42.82 -17.27
C PRO A 368 11.65 43.61 -18.30
N ALA A 369 11.69 43.23 -19.58
CA ALA A 369 10.95 43.91 -20.64
C ALA A 369 9.43 43.66 -20.56
N ARG A 370 9.02 42.55 -19.92
CA ARG A 370 7.60 42.17 -19.74
C ARG A 370 6.98 42.71 -18.44
N GLY A 371 7.74 43.52 -17.68
CA GLY A 371 7.30 44.10 -16.42
C GLY A 371 7.62 43.24 -15.20
N THR A 372 6.90 43.47 -14.10
CA THR A 372 7.15 42.77 -12.83
C THR A 372 6.44 41.40 -12.84
N PRO A 373 7.18 40.28 -12.82
CA PRO A 373 6.56 38.96 -12.76
C PRO A 373 5.90 38.71 -11.40
N TYR A 374 4.83 37.91 -11.39
CA TYR A 374 4.28 37.36 -10.17
C TYR A 374 4.91 36.00 -9.86
N SER A 375 5.15 35.69 -8.58
CA SER A 375 5.67 34.37 -8.19
C SER A 375 4.61 33.29 -8.41
N ALA A 376 4.91 32.30 -9.28
CA ALA A 376 4.02 31.16 -9.49
C ALA A 376 3.77 30.41 -8.17
N LEU A 377 4.83 30.22 -7.38
CA LEU A 377 4.77 29.59 -6.06
C LEU A 377 3.73 30.27 -5.15
N ARG A 378 3.70 31.61 -5.12
CA ARG A 378 2.72 32.37 -4.34
C ARG A 378 1.30 32.24 -4.91
N PHE A 379 1.14 32.25 -6.22
CA PHE A 379 -0.15 32.10 -6.88
C PHE A 379 -0.77 30.72 -6.57
N PHE A 380 -0.08 29.63 -6.93
CA PHE A 380 -0.53 28.28 -6.65
C PHE A 380 -0.73 28.04 -5.14
N GLY A 381 0.18 28.59 -4.31
CA GLY A 381 0.06 28.57 -2.85
C GLY A 381 -1.19 29.27 -2.32
N THR A 382 -1.62 30.34 -2.95
CA THR A 382 -2.85 31.06 -2.56
C THR A 382 -4.09 30.28 -2.99
N ILE A 383 -4.11 29.77 -4.22
CA ILE A 383 -5.25 28.99 -4.76
C ILE A 383 -5.51 27.71 -3.96
N SER A 384 -4.51 26.85 -3.72
CA SER A 384 -4.78 25.63 -2.96
C SER A 384 -5.11 25.92 -1.49
N ARG A 385 -4.68 27.06 -0.92
CA ARG A 385 -5.09 27.48 0.43
C ARG A 385 -6.56 27.85 0.45
N ALA A 386 -6.99 28.67 -0.51
CA ALA A 386 -8.38 29.09 -0.64
C ALA A 386 -9.29 27.88 -0.92
N CYS A 387 -8.88 26.97 -1.81
CA CYS A 387 -9.60 25.73 -2.10
C CYS A 387 -9.72 24.85 -0.85
N HIS A 388 -8.64 24.65 -0.09
CA HIS A 388 -8.67 23.90 1.16
C HIS A 388 -9.61 24.53 2.20
N LEU A 389 -9.62 25.85 2.36
CA LEU A 389 -10.53 26.55 3.28
C LEU A 389 -12.00 26.47 2.83
N ALA A 390 -12.26 26.57 1.53
CA ALA A 390 -13.59 26.39 0.96
C ALA A 390 -14.10 24.95 1.17
N LEU A 391 -13.26 23.94 0.89
CA LEU A 391 -13.59 22.54 1.14
C LEU A 391 -13.85 22.27 2.62
N ASN A 392 -13.03 22.81 3.52
CA ASN A 392 -13.27 22.78 4.97
C ASN A 392 -14.64 23.34 5.33
N LEU A 393 -14.97 24.52 4.80
CA LEU A 393 -16.27 25.15 5.02
C LEU A 393 -17.41 24.24 4.56
N PHE A 394 -17.37 23.73 3.34
CA PHE A 394 -18.40 22.82 2.83
C PHE A 394 -18.52 21.55 3.67
N LYS A 395 -17.39 20.95 4.08
CA LYS A 395 -17.38 19.71 4.86
C LYS A 395 -17.85 19.86 6.30
N GLU A 396 -17.66 21.02 6.90
CA GLU A 396 -18.23 21.33 8.21
C GLU A 396 -19.72 21.63 8.09
N LEU A 397 -20.13 22.42 7.09
CA LEU A 397 -21.55 22.66 6.84
C LEU A 397 -22.30 21.36 6.52
N GLU A 398 -21.70 20.43 5.78
CA GLU A 398 -22.28 19.11 5.52
C GLU A 398 -22.65 18.36 6.82
N ARG A 399 -21.95 18.64 7.93
CA ARG A 399 -22.17 18.04 9.25
C ARG A 399 -23.11 18.84 10.12
N GLU A 400 -22.86 20.14 10.22
CA GLU A 400 -23.50 21.04 11.19
C GLU A 400 -24.82 21.59 10.65
N ASP A 401 -24.87 21.95 9.37
CA ASP A 401 -26.07 22.49 8.72
C ASP A 401 -26.21 21.95 7.28
N PRO A 402 -26.76 20.73 7.13
CA PRO A 402 -26.89 20.09 5.82
C PRO A 402 -27.79 20.85 4.84
N ILE A 403 -28.69 21.69 5.34
CA ILE A 403 -29.60 22.50 4.52
C ILE A 403 -28.80 23.64 3.89
N ILE A 404 -28.12 24.44 4.72
CA ILE A 404 -27.26 25.53 4.24
C ILE A 404 -26.16 25.00 3.32
N HIS A 405 -25.51 23.88 3.69
CA HIS A 405 -24.51 23.23 2.84
C HIS A 405 -25.02 23.02 1.41
N ARG A 406 -26.18 22.38 1.25
CA ARG A 406 -26.75 22.06 -0.06
C ARG A 406 -27.14 23.30 -0.84
N GLU A 407 -27.70 24.29 -0.15
CA GLU A 407 -28.07 25.55 -0.80
C GLU A 407 -26.83 26.24 -1.38
N ILE A 408 -25.76 26.36 -0.60
CA ILE A 408 -24.52 27.01 -1.04
C ILE A 408 -23.85 26.20 -2.16
N VAL A 409 -23.76 24.87 -2.03
CA VAL A 409 -23.20 24.00 -3.09
C VAL A 409 -23.99 24.14 -4.39
N ARG A 410 -25.33 24.10 -4.33
CA ARG A 410 -26.19 24.31 -5.50
C ARG A 410 -26.00 25.72 -6.07
N GLN A 411 -25.81 26.73 -5.23
CA GLN A 411 -25.62 28.10 -5.71
C GLN A 411 -24.29 28.23 -6.47
N CYS A 412 -23.20 27.66 -5.97
CA CYS A 412 -21.86 27.79 -6.57
C CYS A 412 -21.61 26.85 -7.75
N PHE A 413 -22.12 25.61 -7.70
CA PHE A 413 -21.64 24.52 -8.55
C PHE A 413 -22.75 23.76 -9.29
N ARG A 414 -23.91 24.39 -9.51
CA ARG A 414 -24.98 23.76 -10.29
C ARG A 414 -24.53 23.53 -11.74
N GLY A 415 -24.68 22.30 -12.21
CA GLY A 415 -24.34 21.92 -13.58
C GLY A 415 -22.87 21.53 -13.79
N THR A 416 -22.09 21.45 -12.71
CA THR A 416 -20.73 20.90 -12.73
C THR A 416 -20.67 19.56 -12.01
N ASP A 417 -19.53 18.88 -12.08
CA ASP A 417 -19.24 17.64 -11.37
C ASP A 417 -18.71 17.87 -9.92
N PHE A 418 -18.37 19.11 -9.54
CA PHE A 418 -17.89 19.45 -8.20
C PHE A 418 -18.80 18.99 -7.04
N PRO A 419 -20.15 19.04 -7.11
CA PRO A 419 -20.99 18.48 -6.06
C PRO A 419 -20.75 16.97 -5.84
N GLU A 420 -20.53 16.23 -6.93
CA GLU A 420 -20.22 14.81 -6.88
C GLU A 420 -18.79 14.56 -6.37
N GLN A 421 -17.81 15.32 -6.84
CA GLN A 421 -16.42 15.26 -6.35
C GLN A 421 -16.38 15.54 -4.84
N MET A 422 -17.07 16.59 -4.37
CA MET A 422 -17.18 16.90 -2.95
C MET A 422 -17.89 15.80 -2.17
N ALA A 423 -18.98 15.20 -2.69
CA ALA A 423 -19.65 14.10 -2.01
C ALA A 423 -18.74 12.87 -1.82
N ARG A 424 -17.87 12.60 -2.80
CA ARG A 424 -16.88 11.50 -2.75
C ARG A 424 -15.72 11.77 -1.79
N LEU A 425 -15.45 13.03 -1.42
CA LEU A 425 -14.52 13.42 -0.33
C LEU A 425 -15.12 13.15 1.08
N SER A 426 -15.83 12.05 1.27
CA SER A 426 -16.56 11.71 2.50
C SER A 426 -15.65 11.61 3.73
N ASN A 427 -14.36 11.31 3.53
CA ASN A 427 -13.40 11.06 4.59
C ASN A 427 -12.55 12.27 5.00
N TYR A 428 -12.95 13.49 4.60
CA TYR A 428 -12.23 14.71 4.98
C TYR A 428 -12.14 14.87 6.51
N ALA A 429 -10.92 14.90 7.04
CA ALA A 429 -10.65 14.93 8.47
C ALA A 429 -10.00 16.25 8.87
N ARG A 430 -10.49 16.84 9.96
CA ARG A 430 -9.93 18.05 10.56
C ARG A 430 -9.01 17.62 11.71
N LEU A 431 -7.70 17.73 11.50
CA LEU A 431 -6.75 17.72 12.61
C LEU A 431 -6.59 19.18 13.06
N ASN A 432 -7.15 19.50 14.22
CA ASN A 432 -7.21 20.86 14.78
C ASN A 432 -5.85 21.40 15.26
N GLU A 433 -4.84 20.54 15.30
CA GLU A 433 -3.51 20.92 15.74
C GLU A 433 -2.79 21.60 14.57
N THR A 434 -2.25 22.80 14.79
CA THR A 434 -1.33 23.38 13.81
C THR A 434 -0.08 22.48 13.81
N PRO A 435 0.27 21.83 12.69
CA PRO A 435 1.35 20.87 12.70
C PRO A 435 2.67 21.59 13.02
N LEU A 436 3.46 20.97 13.89
CA LEU A 436 4.69 21.56 14.43
C LEU A 436 5.88 21.47 13.46
N THR A 437 5.82 20.56 12.49
CA THR A 437 6.91 20.27 11.56
C THR A 437 6.41 20.07 10.12
N THR A 438 7.31 20.18 9.15
CA THR A 438 7.03 19.94 7.73
C THR A 438 6.53 18.51 7.48
N ARG A 439 7.14 17.53 8.15
CA ARG A 439 6.73 16.10 8.15
C ARG A 439 5.33 15.94 8.74
N ALA A 440 5.02 16.57 9.88
CA ALA A 440 3.67 16.52 10.44
C ALA A 440 2.64 17.16 9.50
N SER A 441 2.98 18.29 8.86
CA SER A 441 2.08 18.90 7.86
C SER A 441 1.76 17.97 6.70
N PHE A 442 2.73 17.16 6.26
CA PHE A 442 2.55 16.19 5.19
C PHE A 442 1.73 14.98 5.65
N LEU A 443 2.07 14.39 6.80
CA LEU A 443 1.38 13.20 7.32
C LEU A 443 -0.02 13.50 7.84
N GLU A 444 -0.33 14.74 8.24
CA GLU A 444 -1.66 15.13 8.72
C GLU A 444 -2.55 15.69 7.61
N GLY A 445 -1.98 16.58 6.78
CA GLY A 445 -2.71 17.35 5.77
C GLY A 445 -2.61 16.81 4.34
N GLY A 446 -1.73 15.83 4.11
CA GLY A 446 -1.41 15.30 2.80
C GLY A 446 -0.64 16.29 1.93
N TYR A 447 -0.89 16.28 0.62
CA TYR A 447 -0.16 17.12 -0.33
C TYR A 447 -1.04 17.58 -1.52
N SER A 448 -0.55 18.57 -2.23
CA SER A 448 -1.05 19.03 -3.53
C SER A 448 0.14 19.19 -4.47
N LEU A 449 0.00 18.70 -5.70
CA LEU A 449 1.01 18.83 -6.74
C LEU A 449 0.37 19.40 -8.00
N TYR A 450 0.99 20.43 -8.56
CA TYR A 450 0.66 20.96 -9.88
C TYR A 450 1.73 20.52 -10.87
N ASP A 451 1.34 19.76 -11.89
CA ASP A 451 2.19 19.31 -13.00
C ASP A 451 1.84 20.14 -14.24
N ILE A 452 2.83 20.85 -14.79
CA ILE A 452 2.64 21.70 -15.96
C ILE A 452 2.93 20.86 -17.21
N LYS A 453 1.87 20.54 -17.96
CA LYS A 453 1.93 19.65 -19.11
C LYS A 453 1.69 20.38 -20.42
N ASP A 454 2.60 20.16 -21.38
CA ASP A 454 2.41 20.54 -22.77
C ASP A 454 1.31 19.69 -23.42
N LEU A 455 0.28 20.33 -23.97
CA LEU A 455 -0.83 19.66 -24.65
C LEU A 455 -0.49 19.23 -26.08
N GLN A 456 0.64 19.71 -26.63
CA GLN A 456 1.12 19.43 -27.99
C GLN A 456 0.07 19.74 -29.08
N GLN A 457 -0.82 20.70 -28.82
CA GLN A 457 -1.87 21.06 -29.75
C GLN A 457 -1.34 21.84 -30.95
N VAL A 458 -1.99 21.64 -32.10
CA VAL A 458 -1.65 22.36 -33.34
C VAL A 458 -2.28 23.76 -33.36
N THR A 459 -3.48 23.89 -32.80
CA THR A 459 -4.32 25.10 -32.83
C THR A 459 -3.88 26.18 -31.86
N ASP A 460 -3.35 25.79 -30.70
CA ASP A 460 -2.74 26.70 -29.73
C ASP A 460 -1.50 26.02 -29.14
N ARG A 461 -0.34 26.33 -29.72
CA ARG A 461 0.92 25.68 -29.33
C ARG A 461 1.46 26.18 -27.99
N GLU A 462 0.96 27.31 -27.50
CA GLU A 462 1.43 27.93 -26.26
C GLU A 462 0.64 27.45 -25.05
N GLU A 463 -0.54 26.88 -25.27
CA GLU A 463 -1.43 26.40 -24.21
C GLU A 463 -0.80 25.23 -23.45
N VAL A 464 -0.89 25.30 -22.12
CA VAL A 464 -0.48 24.23 -21.23
C VAL A 464 -1.61 23.86 -20.28
N ASP A 465 -1.65 22.59 -19.91
CA ASP A 465 -2.55 22.05 -18.90
C ASP A 465 -1.84 22.04 -17.55
N VAL A 466 -2.49 22.58 -16.52
CA VAL A 466 -1.98 22.56 -15.14
C VAL A 466 -2.72 21.49 -14.36
N ARG A 467 -2.19 20.27 -14.44
CA ARG A 467 -2.79 19.10 -13.81
C ARG A 467 -2.60 19.15 -12.31
N HIS A 468 -3.68 18.92 -11.57
CA HIS A 468 -3.64 18.84 -10.12
C HIS A 468 -3.71 17.39 -9.65
N TYR A 469 -2.76 17.00 -8.81
CA TYR A 469 -2.75 15.74 -8.07
C TYR A 469 -2.66 16.02 -6.59
N GLY A 470 -3.67 15.62 -5.83
CA GLY A 470 -3.75 15.90 -4.41
C GLY A 470 -4.28 14.73 -3.59
N MET A 471 -3.93 14.80 -2.31
CA MET A 471 -4.28 13.85 -1.28
C MET A 471 -4.64 14.67 -0.03
N TYR A 472 -5.92 14.71 0.33
CA TYR A 472 -6.44 15.52 1.46
C TYR A 472 -6.68 14.71 2.74
N LEU A 473 -6.39 13.42 2.70
CA LEU A 473 -6.46 12.49 3.81
C LEU A 473 -5.28 11.54 3.66
N THR A 474 -4.65 11.15 4.75
CA THR A 474 -3.50 10.24 4.74
C THR A 474 -3.81 8.97 5.55
N PRO A 475 -3.14 7.85 5.26
CA PRO A 475 -3.23 6.65 6.09
C PRO A 475 -2.87 6.92 7.55
N GLU A 476 -1.84 7.74 7.80
CA GLU A 476 -1.35 8.10 9.12
C GLU A 476 -2.37 8.93 9.89
N ALA A 477 -3.04 9.89 9.24
CA ALA A 477 -4.10 10.67 9.86
C ALA A 477 -5.29 9.78 10.26
N ILE A 478 -5.68 8.83 9.39
CA ILE A 478 -6.73 7.85 9.69
C ILE A 478 -6.36 7.05 10.94
N LEU A 479 -5.15 6.49 10.96
CA LEU A 479 -4.68 5.65 12.06
C LEU A 479 -4.55 6.45 13.38
N TYR A 480 -4.05 7.69 13.32
CA TYR A 480 -3.99 8.59 14.47
C TYR A 480 -5.38 8.90 15.04
N MET A 481 -6.35 9.24 14.18
CA MET A 481 -7.73 9.52 14.63
C MET A 481 -8.37 8.31 15.30
N LEU A 482 -8.19 7.11 14.72
CA LEU A 482 -8.67 5.87 15.31
C LEU A 482 -8.02 5.63 16.67
N ALA A 483 -6.69 5.67 16.75
CA ALA A 483 -5.94 5.42 17.98
C ALA A 483 -6.19 6.49 19.07
N LYS A 484 -6.56 7.71 18.70
CA LYS A 484 -6.92 8.77 19.65
C LYS A 484 -8.27 8.53 20.32
N GLN A 485 -9.20 7.86 19.65
CA GLN A 485 -10.56 7.62 20.15
C GLN A 485 -10.78 6.18 20.63
N HIS A 486 -9.92 5.26 20.20
CA HIS A 486 -10.08 3.81 20.38
C HIS A 486 -8.77 3.16 20.77
N LEU A 487 -8.87 1.95 21.34
CA LEU A 487 -7.71 1.08 21.52
C LEU A 487 -7.55 0.22 20.27
N VAL A 488 -6.46 0.43 19.54
CA VAL A 488 -6.19 -0.19 18.25
C VAL A 488 -5.00 -1.14 18.37
N PHE A 489 -5.17 -2.38 17.93
CA PHE A 489 -4.12 -3.39 17.86
C PHE A 489 -3.72 -3.61 16.39
N GLY A 490 -2.46 -3.38 16.03
CA GLY A 490 -1.90 -3.67 14.72
C GLY A 490 -1.21 -5.02 14.70
N LEU A 491 -1.81 -6.02 14.04
CA LEU A 491 -1.32 -7.40 14.02
C LEU A 491 -0.42 -7.61 12.80
N SER A 492 0.89 -7.79 13.01
CA SER A 492 1.79 -8.26 11.96
C SER A 492 3.06 -8.90 12.52
N ALA A 493 3.68 -9.78 11.73
CA ALA A 493 4.95 -10.39 12.07
C ALA A 493 6.15 -9.44 11.88
N THR A 494 5.97 -8.33 11.15
CA THR A 494 7.04 -7.42 10.73
C THR A 494 6.75 -5.95 11.05
N VAL A 495 5.80 -5.69 11.95
CA VAL A 495 5.40 -4.33 12.39
C VAL A 495 6.53 -3.58 13.10
N ASP A 496 7.46 -4.30 13.71
CA ASP A 496 8.63 -3.76 14.40
C ASP A 496 9.76 -3.32 13.46
N ILE A 497 9.70 -3.69 12.18
CA ILE A 497 10.69 -3.26 11.17
C ILE A 497 10.21 -1.94 10.57
N ALA A 498 10.71 -0.83 11.11
CA ALA A 498 10.39 0.52 10.64
C ALA A 498 10.87 0.74 9.18
N ARG A 499 9.95 1.19 8.32
CA ARG A 499 10.09 1.43 6.88
C ARG A 499 9.25 2.65 6.46
N GLN A 500 9.52 3.21 5.29
CA GLN A 500 8.84 4.39 4.76
C GLN A 500 7.88 4.05 3.61
N VAL A 501 8.34 3.30 2.61
CA VAL A 501 7.49 2.88 1.50
C VAL A 501 6.66 1.66 1.92
N HIS A 502 5.35 1.67 1.61
CA HIS A 502 4.38 0.61 1.94
C HIS A 502 4.29 0.28 3.44
N ASN A 503 4.49 1.27 4.33
CA ASN A 503 4.35 1.07 5.77
C ASN A 503 3.93 2.37 6.47
N PHE A 504 3.21 2.29 7.58
CA PHE A 504 2.86 3.47 8.37
C PHE A 504 4.10 4.13 8.99
N ASP A 505 4.10 5.46 9.07
CA ASP A 505 5.13 6.19 9.81
C ASP A 505 4.92 6.04 11.34
N LEU A 506 5.40 4.93 11.90
CA LEU A 506 5.28 4.63 13.34
C LEU A 506 6.09 5.59 14.22
N ASP A 507 7.17 6.17 13.70
CA ASP A 507 7.98 7.14 14.43
C ASP A 507 7.18 8.42 14.67
N TRP A 508 6.44 8.89 13.66
CA TRP A 508 5.52 10.01 13.82
C TRP A 508 4.39 9.72 14.82
N LEU A 509 3.82 8.51 14.81
CA LEU A 509 2.80 8.10 15.79
C LEU A 509 3.35 8.02 17.22
N ARG A 510 4.62 7.65 17.38
CA ARG A 510 5.36 7.71 18.65
C ARG A 510 5.57 9.15 19.12
N GLU A 511 5.97 10.05 18.22
CA GLU A 511 6.10 11.50 18.51
C GLU A 511 4.77 12.10 18.98
N LYS A 512 3.65 11.64 18.41
CA LYS A 512 2.27 12.00 18.81
C LYS A 512 1.80 11.34 20.12
N ARG A 513 2.62 10.50 20.75
CA ARG A 513 2.32 9.77 22.00
C ARG A 513 1.07 8.90 21.93
N ILE A 514 0.75 8.39 20.73
CA ILE A 514 -0.38 7.46 20.53
C ILE A 514 0.10 6.00 20.47
N LEU A 515 1.36 5.77 20.10
CA LEU A 515 1.96 4.44 20.04
C LEU A 515 2.28 3.93 21.47
N LEU A 516 1.73 2.77 21.80
CA LEU A 516 1.96 2.03 23.03
C LEU A 516 3.12 1.06 22.80
N GLU A 517 4.26 1.33 23.44
CA GLU A 517 5.47 0.49 23.29
C GLU A 517 5.24 -0.93 23.80
N VAL A 518 5.94 -1.90 23.22
CA VAL A 518 5.91 -3.30 23.66
C VAL A 518 6.83 -3.46 24.86
N ASP A 519 6.27 -3.88 26.00
CA ASP A 519 7.01 -4.03 27.25
C ASP A 519 7.73 -5.39 27.35
N GLU A 520 8.56 -5.57 28.39
CA GLU A 520 9.34 -6.80 28.57
C GLU A 520 8.48 -8.03 28.90
N GLU A 521 7.34 -7.85 29.57
CA GLU A 521 6.44 -8.97 29.89
C GLU A 521 5.71 -9.47 28.65
N GLU A 522 5.29 -8.55 27.78
CA GLU A 522 4.73 -8.86 26.47
C GLU A 522 5.75 -9.55 25.56
N ARG A 523 7.01 -9.09 25.57
CA ARG A 523 8.11 -9.79 24.88
C ARG A 523 8.30 -11.19 25.44
N ALA A 524 8.21 -11.37 26.76
CA ALA A 524 8.32 -12.68 27.39
C ALA A 524 7.18 -13.63 26.99
N ILE A 525 5.95 -13.14 26.86
CA ILE A 525 4.81 -13.93 26.34
C ILE A 525 5.11 -14.43 24.92
N VAL A 526 5.56 -13.53 24.03
CA VAL A 526 5.88 -13.91 22.64
C VAL A 526 7.05 -14.89 22.59
N HIS A 527 8.07 -14.66 23.41
CA HIS A 527 9.22 -15.55 23.52
C HIS A 527 8.83 -16.96 23.98
N ALA A 528 8.00 -17.07 25.02
CA ALA A 528 7.49 -18.35 25.51
C ALA A 528 6.70 -19.11 24.43
N LEU A 529 5.81 -18.42 23.70
CA LEU A 529 5.06 -19.00 22.59
C LEU A 529 5.96 -19.50 21.45
N ASN A 530 7.01 -18.75 21.11
CA ASN A 530 8.00 -19.19 20.12
C ASN A 530 8.72 -20.46 20.59
N GLN A 531 9.13 -20.53 21.86
CA GLN A 531 9.79 -21.72 22.42
C GLN A 531 8.86 -22.94 22.45
N GLU A 532 7.58 -22.75 22.82
CA GLU A 532 6.58 -23.82 22.80
C GLU A 532 6.38 -24.36 21.39
N LYS A 533 6.19 -23.47 20.41
CA LYS A 533 6.05 -23.86 19.01
C LYS A 533 7.30 -24.56 18.48
N ALA A 534 8.49 -24.07 18.82
CA ALA A 534 9.76 -24.68 18.44
C ALA A 534 9.89 -26.11 18.99
N LYS A 535 9.51 -26.33 20.25
CA LYS A 535 9.50 -27.67 20.87
C LYS A 535 8.55 -28.62 20.17
N VAL A 536 7.36 -28.14 19.78
CA VAL A 536 6.36 -28.96 19.09
C VAL A 536 6.82 -29.30 17.67
N ARG A 537 7.38 -28.35 16.94
CA ARG A 537 7.81 -28.57 15.55
C ARG A 537 9.08 -29.42 15.46
N ALA A 538 10.02 -29.24 16.39
CA ALA A 538 11.27 -30.00 16.50
C ALA A 538 12.12 -30.08 15.21
N ASN A 539 11.94 -29.15 14.27
CA ASN A 539 12.60 -29.15 12.97
C ASN A 539 13.91 -28.34 12.98
N ARG A 540 14.86 -28.69 12.11
CA ARG A 540 16.00 -27.84 11.76
C ARG A 540 15.77 -27.14 10.43
N VAL A 541 16.38 -25.97 10.27
CA VAL A 541 16.39 -25.22 9.01
C VAL A 541 17.77 -25.31 8.39
N HIS A 542 17.85 -25.62 7.09
CA HIS A 542 19.08 -25.67 6.33
C HIS A 542 19.07 -24.59 5.24
N LEU A 543 20.10 -23.74 5.21
CA LEU A 543 20.27 -22.72 4.17
C LEU A 543 21.10 -23.27 3.02
N LYS A 544 20.57 -23.17 1.79
CA LYS A 544 21.34 -23.41 0.55
C LYS A 544 21.21 -22.21 -0.38
N VAL A 545 22.34 -21.77 -0.93
CA VAL A 545 22.36 -20.74 -1.98
C VAL A 545 22.39 -21.44 -3.33
N VAL A 546 21.34 -21.19 -4.11
CA VAL A 546 21.22 -21.73 -5.48
C VAL A 546 22.32 -21.10 -6.33
N GLN A 547 23.10 -21.95 -6.99
CA GLN A 547 24.14 -21.49 -7.92
C GLN A 547 23.52 -21.29 -9.31
N ASP A 548 24.17 -20.43 -10.10
CA ASP A 548 23.84 -20.28 -11.51
C ASP A 548 24.07 -21.62 -12.24
N LEU A 549 23.40 -21.82 -13.39
CA LEU A 549 23.56 -23.03 -14.19
C LEU A 549 25.04 -23.19 -14.58
N ASP A 550 25.61 -24.35 -14.24
CA ASP A 550 27.04 -24.61 -14.47
C ASP A 550 27.30 -24.87 -15.96
N SER A 551 28.02 -23.94 -16.60
CA SER A 551 28.42 -24.09 -18.01
C SER A 551 29.36 -25.27 -18.28
N SER A 552 30.01 -25.81 -17.24
CA SER A 552 30.90 -26.97 -17.35
C SER A 552 30.15 -28.31 -17.30
N ASP A 553 28.93 -28.33 -16.75
CA ASP A 553 28.04 -29.48 -16.79
C ASP A 553 27.29 -29.49 -18.14
N PRO A 554 27.48 -30.52 -19.00
CA PRO A 554 26.84 -30.58 -20.30
C PRO A 554 25.31 -30.46 -20.25
N TYR A 555 24.68 -31.02 -19.22
CA TYR A 555 23.22 -30.99 -19.07
C TYR A 555 22.74 -29.58 -18.71
N GLN A 556 23.42 -28.92 -17.76
CA GLN A 556 23.07 -27.55 -17.36
C GLN A 556 23.39 -26.52 -18.45
N SER A 557 24.48 -26.72 -19.20
CA SER A 557 24.80 -25.89 -20.37
C SER A 557 23.72 -26.00 -21.45
N GLN A 558 23.12 -27.17 -21.66
CA GLN A 558 22.02 -27.32 -22.61
C GLN A 558 20.73 -26.65 -22.12
N LEU A 559 20.45 -26.68 -20.81
CA LEU A 559 19.35 -25.92 -20.22
C LEU A 559 19.53 -24.40 -20.41
N ASP A 560 20.74 -23.87 -20.22
CA ASP A 560 21.01 -22.45 -20.46
C ASP A 560 20.84 -22.08 -21.94
N GLN A 561 21.31 -22.93 -22.86
CA GLN A 561 21.10 -22.74 -24.30
C GLN A 561 19.61 -22.70 -24.66
N LEU A 562 18.79 -23.59 -24.09
CA LEU A 562 17.34 -23.57 -24.28
C LEU A 562 16.74 -22.23 -23.81
N VAL A 563 17.13 -21.73 -22.65
CA VAL A 563 16.66 -20.42 -22.14
C VAL A 563 17.06 -19.29 -23.08
N GLN A 564 18.28 -19.31 -23.62
CA GLN A 564 18.74 -18.32 -24.58
C GLN A 564 17.93 -18.35 -25.86
N VAL A 565 17.67 -19.53 -26.43
CA VAL A 565 16.84 -19.70 -27.64
C VAL A 565 15.40 -19.27 -27.39
N ALA A 566 14.79 -19.72 -26.29
CA ALA A 566 13.42 -19.33 -25.95
C ALA A 566 13.29 -17.81 -25.73
N SER A 567 14.36 -17.15 -25.27
CA SER A 567 14.35 -15.70 -25.02
C SER A 567 14.28 -14.83 -26.28
N THR A 568 14.53 -15.40 -27.46
CA THR A 568 14.38 -14.70 -28.75
C THR A 568 12.97 -14.77 -29.31
N ASP A 569 12.08 -15.57 -28.72
CA ASP A 569 10.66 -15.62 -29.09
C ASP A 569 9.97 -14.31 -28.66
N GLU A 570 9.14 -13.73 -29.55
CA GLU A 570 8.44 -12.46 -29.32
C GLU A 570 7.49 -12.53 -28.11
N ASP A 571 6.94 -13.72 -27.83
CA ASP A 571 5.99 -13.91 -26.72
C ASP A 571 6.68 -14.10 -25.35
N PHE A 572 8.00 -14.31 -25.33
CA PHE A 572 8.79 -14.50 -24.10
C PHE A 572 8.86 -13.21 -23.26
N ALA A 573 9.01 -12.06 -23.94
CA ALA A 573 9.04 -10.74 -23.33
C ALA A 573 8.42 -9.68 -24.25
N ALA A 574 7.53 -8.83 -23.72
CA ALA A 574 6.81 -7.79 -24.48
C ALA A 574 7.73 -6.73 -25.13
N VAL A 575 8.99 -6.63 -24.68
CA VAL A 575 10.09 -5.85 -25.27
C VAL A 575 11.36 -6.69 -25.05
N THR A 576 12.34 -6.62 -25.96
CA THR A 576 13.61 -7.38 -25.97
C THR A 576 13.99 -7.94 -24.60
N ALA A 577 14.06 -9.28 -24.49
CA ALA A 577 14.23 -9.97 -23.21
C ALA A 577 15.45 -9.46 -22.44
N SER A 578 15.21 -8.66 -21.39
CA SER A 578 16.26 -8.19 -20.49
C SER A 578 16.85 -9.37 -19.70
N GLU A 579 18.15 -9.34 -19.38
CA GLU A 579 18.82 -10.41 -18.61
C GLU A 579 18.07 -10.86 -17.32
N PRO A 580 17.47 -9.96 -16.51
CA PRO A 580 16.68 -10.40 -15.34
C PRO A 580 15.51 -11.34 -15.66
N ILE A 581 14.95 -11.25 -16.87
CA ILE A 581 13.84 -12.11 -17.32
C ILE A 581 14.35 -13.52 -17.64
N LYS A 582 15.54 -13.64 -18.25
CA LYS A 582 16.19 -14.92 -18.52
C LYS A 582 16.64 -15.58 -17.22
N GLU A 583 17.22 -14.78 -16.33
CA GLU A 583 17.74 -15.22 -15.04
C GLU A 583 16.68 -15.90 -14.17
N ARG A 584 15.44 -15.41 -14.21
CA ARG A 584 14.29 -16.06 -13.57
C ARG A 584 14.13 -17.53 -13.96
N VAL A 585 14.24 -17.84 -15.25
CA VAL A 585 14.06 -19.20 -15.76
C VAL A 585 15.26 -20.07 -15.37
N ARG A 586 16.48 -19.52 -15.42
CA ARG A 586 17.69 -20.21 -14.93
C ARG A 586 17.56 -20.58 -13.47
N LEU A 587 17.20 -19.63 -12.62
CA LEU A 587 17.01 -19.83 -11.18
C LEU A 587 15.95 -20.88 -10.88
N PHE A 588 14.89 -20.96 -11.68
CA PHE A 588 13.90 -22.03 -11.56
C PHE A 588 14.53 -23.41 -11.79
N PHE A 589 15.23 -23.61 -12.91
CA PHE A 589 15.89 -24.90 -13.19
C PHE A 589 17.00 -25.23 -12.18
N SER A 590 17.83 -24.25 -11.79
CA SER A 590 18.84 -24.45 -10.75
C SER A 590 18.23 -24.85 -9.40
N ALA A 591 17.08 -24.26 -9.03
CA ALA A 591 16.36 -24.66 -7.83
C ALA A 591 15.82 -26.09 -7.94
N LEU A 592 15.27 -26.48 -9.09
CA LEU A 592 14.81 -27.86 -9.32
C LEU A 592 15.95 -28.88 -9.20
N LEU A 593 17.11 -28.61 -9.82
CA LEU A 593 18.29 -29.47 -9.71
C LEU A 593 18.78 -29.59 -8.26
N THR A 594 18.75 -28.48 -7.52
CA THR A 594 19.12 -28.47 -6.09
C THR A 594 18.15 -29.33 -5.25
N ILE A 595 16.85 -29.23 -5.52
CA ILE A 595 15.81 -30.03 -4.84
C ILE A 595 15.99 -31.52 -5.16
N GLN A 596 16.21 -31.87 -6.43
CA GLN A 596 16.43 -33.26 -6.84
C GLN A 596 17.71 -33.85 -6.25
N ALA A 597 18.82 -33.11 -6.25
CA ALA A 597 20.06 -33.55 -5.62
C ALA A 597 19.87 -33.82 -4.12
N GLN A 598 19.07 -33.00 -3.45
CA GLN A 598 18.72 -33.20 -2.05
C GLN A 598 17.84 -34.45 -1.83
N LEU A 599 16.82 -34.64 -2.66
CA LEU A 599 15.98 -35.85 -2.61
C LEU A 599 16.81 -37.12 -2.78
N LYS A 600 17.78 -37.11 -3.72
CA LYS A 600 18.72 -38.21 -3.94
C LYS A 600 19.62 -38.48 -2.73
N GLN A 601 20.03 -37.44 -2.00
CA GLN A 601 20.81 -37.57 -0.76
C GLN A 601 19.98 -38.04 0.44
N GLN A 602 18.66 -37.83 0.43
CA GLN A 602 17.73 -38.11 1.53
C GLN A 602 16.96 -39.44 1.39
N GLN A 603 17.47 -40.40 0.61
CA GLN A 603 16.89 -41.74 0.33
C GLN A 603 16.56 -42.63 1.57
N GLN A 604 16.60 -42.09 2.79
CA GLN A 604 16.14 -42.73 4.04
C GLN A 604 14.82 -42.16 4.59
N THR A 605 14.19 -41.19 3.93
CA THR A 605 12.88 -40.64 4.35
C THR A 605 11.74 -41.15 3.47
N THR A 606 10.65 -41.58 4.08
CA THR A 606 9.50 -42.25 3.42
C THR A 606 8.52 -41.30 2.74
N ALA A 607 8.71 -39.98 2.82
CA ALA A 607 7.77 -38.97 2.29
C ALA A 607 8.43 -38.05 1.24
N PRO A 608 7.73 -37.72 0.14
CA PRO A 608 8.23 -36.81 -0.88
C PRO A 608 8.40 -35.38 -0.34
N ALA A 609 9.46 -34.68 -0.79
CA ALA A 609 9.67 -33.28 -0.40
C ALA A 609 8.81 -32.35 -1.27
N HIS A 610 8.00 -31.51 -0.62
CA HIS A 610 7.18 -30.51 -1.31
C HIS A 610 7.85 -29.13 -1.21
N ALA A 611 7.87 -28.39 -2.32
CA ALA A 611 8.56 -27.11 -2.43
C ALA A 611 7.61 -25.94 -2.72
N LEU A 612 7.93 -24.78 -2.14
CA LEU A 612 7.25 -23.50 -2.38
C LEU A 612 8.25 -22.47 -2.90
N LEU A 613 8.12 -22.04 -4.14
CA LEU A 613 9.07 -21.13 -4.81
C LEU A 613 8.45 -19.75 -5.04
N PHE A 614 9.09 -18.70 -4.56
CA PHE A 614 8.68 -17.30 -4.71
C PHE A 614 9.47 -16.58 -5.80
N PHE A 615 8.71 -15.99 -6.72
CA PHE A 615 9.20 -15.12 -7.80
C PHE A 615 8.46 -13.77 -7.80
N ASN A 616 8.90 -12.82 -8.61
CA ASN A 616 8.12 -11.61 -8.92
C ASN A 616 6.96 -11.93 -9.86
N THR A 617 7.19 -12.83 -10.80
CA THR A 617 6.19 -13.40 -11.70
C THR A 617 6.66 -14.76 -12.19
N PHE A 618 5.75 -15.63 -12.62
CA PHE A 618 6.09 -16.94 -13.18
C PHE A 618 5.79 -17.03 -14.69
N ARG A 619 5.45 -15.91 -15.35
CA ARG A 619 5.03 -15.87 -16.76
C ARG A 619 6.02 -16.57 -17.69
N GLN A 620 7.32 -16.33 -17.53
CA GLN A 620 8.35 -16.93 -18.39
C GLN A 620 8.56 -18.42 -18.14
N VAL A 621 8.50 -18.86 -16.88
CA VAL A 621 8.61 -20.28 -16.55
C VAL A 621 7.44 -21.05 -17.18
N LYS A 622 6.23 -20.50 -17.05
CA LYS A 622 5.03 -21.04 -17.69
C LYS A 622 5.14 -21.03 -19.22
N PHE A 623 5.67 -19.96 -19.80
CA PHE A 623 5.89 -19.89 -21.25
C PHE A 623 6.76 -21.04 -21.77
N ILE A 624 7.86 -21.37 -21.07
CA ILE A 624 8.69 -22.52 -21.42
C ILE A 624 7.87 -23.82 -21.41
N PHE A 625 7.03 -24.02 -20.39
CA PHE A 625 6.22 -25.22 -20.24
C PHE A 625 5.15 -25.36 -21.33
N ASP A 626 4.54 -24.25 -21.74
CA ASP A 626 3.51 -24.25 -22.78
C ASP A 626 4.09 -24.38 -24.19
N ARG A 627 5.25 -23.76 -24.45
CA ARG A 627 5.82 -23.63 -25.81
C ARG A 627 6.88 -24.69 -26.12
N TYR A 628 7.61 -25.15 -25.12
CA TYR A 628 8.69 -26.13 -25.23
C TYR A 628 8.48 -27.30 -24.26
N PRO A 629 7.38 -28.07 -24.38
CA PRO A 629 7.05 -29.14 -23.43
C PRO A 629 8.00 -30.36 -23.52
N GLY A 630 8.75 -30.52 -24.60
CA GLY A 630 9.74 -31.57 -24.76
C GLY A 630 10.87 -31.06 -25.65
N PRO A 631 11.81 -30.28 -25.11
CA PRO A 631 12.92 -29.73 -25.89
C PRO A 631 13.83 -30.84 -26.44
N ASP A 632 14.57 -30.50 -27.51
CA ASP A 632 15.58 -31.38 -28.10
C ASP A 632 16.57 -31.90 -27.03
N HIS A 633 17.15 -33.07 -27.27
CA HIS A 633 18.06 -33.77 -26.34
C HIS A 633 17.42 -34.32 -25.04
N GLN A 634 16.09 -34.42 -24.96
CA GLN A 634 15.38 -35.02 -23.81
C GLN A 634 15.74 -34.36 -22.46
N LEU A 635 15.95 -33.04 -22.43
CA LEU A 635 16.31 -32.33 -21.21
C LEU A 635 15.26 -32.51 -20.11
N PHE A 636 14.00 -32.35 -20.48
CA PHE A 636 12.84 -32.63 -19.63
C PHE A 636 11.62 -32.93 -20.50
N THR A 637 10.58 -33.52 -19.90
CA THR A 637 9.27 -33.66 -20.52
C THR A 637 8.21 -33.04 -19.61
N VAL A 638 7.37 -32.18 -20.17
CA VAL A 638 6.28 -31.48 -19.50
C VAL A 638 4.97 -31.90 -20.14
N LYS A 639 4.03 -32.37 -19.32
CA LYS A 639 2.66 -32.66 -19.75
C LYS A 639 1.67 -31.83 -18.93
N LYS A 640 0.89 -31.00 -19.61
CA LYS A 640 -0.20 -30.25 -18.98
C LYS A 640 -1.34 -31.20 -18.60
N ARG A 641 -1.92 -31.00 -17.42
CA ARG A 641 -3.11 -31.71 -16.95
C ARG A 641 -4.36 -30.91 -17.28
N ASP A 642 -5.18 -31.42 -18.20
CA ASP A 642 -6.41 -30.76 -18.65
C ASP A 642 -7.64 -31.04 -17.75
N ASP A 643 -7.51 -31.99 -16.81
CA ASP A 643 -8.56 -32.41 -15.87
C ASP A 643 -8.73 -31.45 -14.68
N HIS A 644 -7.79 -30.52 -14.46
CA HIS A 644 -7.87 -29.54 -13.40
C HIS A 644 -8.49 -28.21 -13.87
N ARG A 645 -9.80 -28.07 -13.66
CA ARG A 645 -10.54 -26.81 -13.93
C ARG A 645 -10.03 -25.61 -13.11
N TRP A 646 -9.35 -25.86 -11.99
CA TRP A 646 -8.98 -24.84 -11.01
C TRP A 646 -7.53 -24.40 -11.04
N PHE A 647 -6.62 -25.23 -11.58
CA PHE A 647 -5.18 -25.01 -11.48
C PHE A 647 -4.51 -25.34 -12.80
N GLU A 648 -3.47 -24.56 -13.13
CA GLU A 648 -2.56 -24.93 -14.19
C GLU A 648 -1.50 -25.86 -13.60
N VAL A 649 -1.76 -27.17 -13.77
CA VAL A 649 -0.92 -28.25 -13.25
C VAL A 649 -0.17 -28.90 -14.41
N TYR A 650 1.11 -29.17 -14.18
CA TYR A 650 1.99 -29.80 -15.14
C TYR A 650 2.74 -30.96 -14.48
N ASP A 651 2.76 -32.11 -15.14
CA ASP A 651 3.69 -33.19 -14.81
C ASP A 651 5.03 -32.88 -15.47
N LEU A 652 6.09 -32.77 -14.67
CA LEU A 652 7.46 -32.57 -15.12
C LEU A 652 8.26 -33.85 -14.87
N GLU A 653 8.89 -34.36 -15.91
CA GLU A 653 9.91 -35.40 -15.84
C GLU A 653 11.28 -34.78 -16.18
N MET A 654 12.23 -34.85 -15.24
CA MET A 654 13.56 -34.29 -15.41
C MET A 654 14.59 -35.18 -14.71
N GLN A 655 15.62 -35.66 -15.43
CA GLN A 655 16.61 -36.62 -14.93
C GLN A 655 16.01 -37.88 -14.28
N ASN A 656 14.98 -38.47 -14.90
CA ASN A 656 14.18 -39.62 -14.42
C ASN A 656 13.42 -39.39 -13.10
N GLU A 657 13.30 -38.14 -12.64
CA GLU A 657 12.48 -37.77 -11.48
C GLU A 657 11.17 -37.15 -11.96
N HIS A 658 10.05 -37.59 -11.39
CA HIS A 658 8.72 -37.05 -11.70
C HIS A 658 8.26 -36.10 -10.60
N SER A 659 7.88 -34.88 -10.99
CA SER A 659 7.37 -33.84 -10.09
C SER A 659 6.12 -33.18 -10.64
N ILE A 660 5.24 -32.72 -9.74
CA ILE A 660 4.03 -31.99 -10.09
C ILE A 660 4.31 -30.50 -9.90
N ILE A 661 4.23 -29.72 -10.97
CA ILE A 661 4.41 -28.27 -10.94
C ILE A 661 3.05 -27.59 -10.95
N VAL A 662 2.84 -26.67 -10.01
CA VAL A 662 1.59 -25.93 -9.88
C VAL A 662 1.89 -24.43 -9.92
N PHE A 663 1.39 -23.73 -10.93
CA PHE A 663 1.46 -22.27 -10.97
C PHE A 663 0.29 -21.65 -10.22
N TYR A 664 0.60 -20.88 -9.18
CA TYR A 664 -0.39 -20.42 -8.22
C TYR A 664 -0.36 -18.89 -8.10
N ASN A 665 -1.27 -18.21 -8.78
CA ASN A 665 -1.44 -16.75 -8.68
C ASN A 665 -2.49 -16.36 -7.62
N ALA A 666 -2.59 -15.06 -7.37
CA ALA A 666 -3.54 -14.50 -6.41
C ALA A 666 -5.03 -14.68 -6.80
N GLU A 667 -5.34 -14.81 -8.10
CA GLU A 667 -6.72 -15.00 -8.58
C GLU A 667 -7.22 -16.43 -8.36
N LEU A 668 -6.40 -17.42 -8.74
CA LEU A 668 -6.65 -18.85 -8.50
C LEU A 668 -6.80 -19.13 -7.01
N ALA A 669 -5.99 -18.44 -6.19
CA ALA A 669 -6.13 -18.51 -4.75
C ALA A 669 -7.53 -18.12 -4.25
N LYS A 670 -8.20 -17.13 -4.85
CA LYS A 670 -9.58 -16.77 -4.48
C LYS A 670 -10.55 -17.91 -4.82
N ALA A 671 -10.34 -18.60 -5.95
CA ALA A 671 -11.17 -19.71 -6.38
C ALA A 671 -11.06 -20.94 -5.45
N VAL A 672 -9.84 -21.31 -5.00
CA VAL A 672 -9.62 -22.40 -4.01
C VAL A 672 -10.39 -22.15 -2.72
N ARG A 673 -10.40 -20.88 -2.28
CA ARG A 673 -10.91 -20.47 -0.98
C ARG A 673 -12.44 -20.39 -0.91
N HIS A 674 -13.12 -20.18 -2.05
CA HIS A 674 -14.58 -20.09 -2.11
C HIS A 674 -15.25 -21.42 -2.51
N SER A 675 -14.46 -22.44 -2.86
CA SER A 675 -14.95 -23.72 -3.35
C SER A 675 -14.26 -24.85 -2.60
N GLY A 676 -15.00 -25.56 -1.74
CA GLY A 676 -14.49 -26.77 -1.11
C GLY A 676 -13.99 -27.79 -2.14
N ALA A 677 -14.60 -27.84 -3.32
CA ALA A 677 -14.15 -28.68 -4.42
C ALA A 677 -12.75 -28.28 -4.95
N ALA A 678 -12.41 -26.99 -4.94
CA ALA A 678 -11.11 -26.50 -5.38
C ALA A 678 -10.02 -26.75 -4.32
N GLN A 679 -10.34 -26.61 -3.03
CA GLN A 679 -9.44 -27.03 -1.93
C GLN A 679 -9.18 -28.55 -1.99
N SER A 680 -10.23 -29.36 -2.11
CA SER A 680 -10.06 -30.82 -2.27
C SER A 680 -9.32 -31.20 -3.55
N ALA A 681 -9.38 -30.38 -4.61
CA ALA A 681 -8.57 -30.59 -5.81
C ALA A 681 -7.10 -30.24 -5.59
N PHE A 682 -6.81 -29.23 -4.77
CA PHE A 682 -5.44 -28.88 -4.38
C PHE A 682 -4.81 -29.95 -3.50
N ASP A 683 -5.50 -30.37 -2.43
CA ASP A 683 -5.01 -31.38 -1.50
C ASP A 683 -4.74 -32.72 -2.21
N ARG A 684 -5.58 -33.09 -3.20
CA ARG A 684 -5.40 -34.29 -4.03
C ARG A 684 -4.04 -34.41 -4.71
N LEU A 685 -3.43 -33.28 -5.10
CA LEU A 685 -2.11 -33.27 -5.75
C LEU A 685 -1.02 -33.84 -4.84
N PHE A 686 -1.19 -33.72 -3.52
CA PHE A 686 -0.21 -34.17 -2.53
C PHE A 686 -0.39 -35.66 -2.17
N TRP A 687 -1.50 -36.28 -2.54
CA TRP A 687 -1.80 -37.69 -2.25
C TRP A 687 -1.18 -38.65 -3.28
N GLU A 688 -0.66 -38.13 -4.39
CA GLU A 688 -0.13 -38.93 -5.50
C GLU A 688 1.26 -39.52 -5.23
N GLY A 689 1.85 -39.25 -4.06
CA GLY A 689 3.18 -39.74 -3.69
C GLY A 689 4.33 -39.13 -4.49
N ARG A 690 4.07 -38.06 -5.25
CA ARG A 690 5.07 -37.30 -6.02
C ARG A 690 5.40 -35.99 -5.34
N SER A 691 6.61 -35.47 -5.59
CA SER A 691 7.01 -34.14 -5.14
C SER A 691 6.15 -33.07 -5.82
N VAL A 692 5.58 -32.17 -5.02
CA VAL A 692 4.75 -31.06 -5.50
C VAL A 692 5.53 -29.76 -5.34
N ILE A 693 5.70 -29.02 -6.43
CA ILE A 693 6.45 -27.75 -6.48
C ILE A 693 5.47 -26.65 -6.85
N LEU A 694 5.15 -25.82 -5.85
CA LEU A 694 4.26 -24.70 -6.00
C LEU A 694 5.05 -23.45 -6.36
N VAL A 695 4.80 -22.87 -7.53
CA VAL A 695 5.44 -21.63 -7.99
C VAL A 695 4.46 -20.47 -7.81
N THR A 696 4.86 -19.47 -7.04
CA THR A 696 4.00 -18.34 -6.66
C THR A 696 4.74 -17.01 -6.63
N GLN A 697 4.00 -15.92 -6.37
CA GLN A 697 4.51 -14.55 -6.36
C GLN A 697 4.64 -13.96 -4.93
N TYR A 698 5.51 -12.97 -4.72
CA TYR A 698 5.54 -12.26 -3.43
C TYR A 698 4.21 -11.54 -3.12
N LEU A 699 3.57 -10.96 -4.14
CA LEU A 699 2.25 -10.32 -3.99
C LEU A 699 1.16 -11.34 -3.62
N SER A 700 1.26 -12.60 -4.07
CA SER A 700 0.36 -13.66 -3.61
C SER A 700 0.69 -14.10 -2.17
N ALA A 701 1.95 -13.99 -1.74
CA ALA A 701 2.34 -14.11 -0.32
C ALA A 701 1.66 -13.06 0.55
N GLY A 702 1.62 -11.80 0.09
CA GLY A 702 0.84 -10.74 0.75
C GLY A 702 -0.66 -11.04 0.78
N ASN A 703 -1.18 -11.86 -0.15
CA ASN A 703 -2.59 -12.20 -0.33
C ASN A 703 -3.22 -13.21 0.66
N GLY A 704 -2.60 -13.45 1.81
CA GLY A 704 -3.27 -14.19 2.89
C GLY A 704 -3.58 -15.65 2.55
N ILE A 705 -2.95 -16.19 1.50
CA ILE A 705 -3.22 -17.54 0.98
C ILE A 705 -2.82 -18.56 2.05
N ASN A 706 -3.73 -19.51 2.38
CA ASN A 706 -3.35 -20.69 3.13
C ASN A 706 -2.74 -21.69 2.15
N LEU A 707 -1.41 -21.87 2.25
CA LEU A 707 -0.65 -22.74 1.35
C LEU A 707 -0.47 -24.15 1.96
N GLN A 708 -0.99 -24.38 3.16
CA GLN A 708 -0.93 -25.68 3.82
C GLN A 708 -1.79 -26.71 3.09
N TYR A 709 -1.30 -27.95 3.04
CA TYR A 709 -1.98 -29.07 2.38
C TYR A 709 -2.26 -30.20 3.37
N LEU A 710 -3.24 -31.04 3.02
CA LEU A 710 -3.51 -32.30 3.72
C LEU A 710 -2.62 -33.41 3.15
N PRO A 711 -1.82 -34.11 3.98
CA PRO A 711 -0.87 -35.09 3.48
C PRO A 711 -1.54 -36.37 2.97
N THR A 712 -2.70 -36.76 3.51
CA THR A 712 -3.44 -37.95 3.07
C THR A 712 -4.95 -37.69 2.99
N PRO A 713 -5.73 -38.53 2.27
CA PRO A 713 -7.18 -38.40 2.19
C PRO A 713 -7.90 -38.50 3.55
N GLU A 714 -7.32 -39.21 4.51
CA GLU A 714 -7.87 -39.42 5.86
C GLU A 714 -7.51 -38.29 6.84
N SER A 715 -6.63 -37.37 6.41
CA SER A 715 -6.15 -36.26 7.23
C SER A 715 -7.27 -35.26 7.52
N THR A 716 -7.32 -34.78 8.76
CA THR A 716 -8.22 -33.72 9.19
C THR A 716 -7.57 -32.34 9.04
N ASP A 717 -8.34 -31.25 9.21
CA ASP A 717 -7.80 -29.89 9.14
C ASP A 717 -6.67 -29.62 10.16
N ASN A 718 -6.64 -30.38 11.26
CA ASN A 718 -5.57 -30.32 12.26
C ASN A 718 -4.25 -30.95 11.77
N ASP A 719 -4.31 -31.82 10.76
CA ASP A 719 -3.17 -32.56 10.20
C ASP A 719 -2.51 -31.82 9.04
N ARG A 720 -2.95 -30.59 8.73
CA ARG A 720 -2.34 -29.75 7.71
C ARG A 720 -0.83 -29.63 7.93
N ARG A 721 -0.07 -29.69 6.83
CA ARG A 721 1.39 -29.59 6.82
C ARG A 721 1.88 -28.36 6.07
N ASP A 722 3.03 -27.87 6.50
CA ASP A 722 3.78 -26.83 5.79
C ASP A 722 4.72 -27.49 4.73
N PHE A 723 5.23 -26.69 3.79
CA PHE A 723 6.22 -27.16 2.82
C PHE A 723 7.58 -27.42 3.49
N THR A 724 8.32 -28.40 2.98
CA THR A 724 9.65 -28.76 3.49
C THR A 724 10.75 -27.97 2.79
N VAL A 725 10.51 -27.46 1.58
CA VAL A 725 11.43 -26.57 0.87
C VAL A 725 10.76 -25.23 0.58
N ILE A 726 11.45 -24.13 0.86
CA ILE A 726 11.02 -22.78 0.46
C ILE A 726 12.13 -22.10 -0.33
N GLY A 727 11.81 -21.58 -1.51
CA GLY A 727 12.72 -20.83 -2.35
C GLY A 727 12.37 -19.35 -2.41
N LEU A 728 13.30 -18.49 -2.04
CA LEU A 728 13.24 -17.05 -2.26
C LEU A 728 14.19 -16.74 -3.42
N LEU A 729 13.67 -16.81 -4.64
CA LEU A 729 14.51 -16.88 -5.85
C LEU A 729 14.68 -15.53 -6.54
N GLU A 730 13.72 -14.63 -6.42
CA GLU A 730 13.87 -13.25 -6.91
C GLU A 730 13.78 -12.22 -5.78
N ARG A 731 14.35 -11.05 -6.00
CA ARG A 731 14.14 -9.87 -5.15
C ARG A 731 12.90 -9.09 -5.62
N PRO A 732 12.04 -8.60 -4.71
CA PRO A 732 10.96 -7.68 -5.06
C PRO A 732 11.45 -6.46 -5.86
N TYR A 733 10.76 -6.13 -6.94
CA TYR A 733 11.18 -5.05 -7.86
C TYR A 733 10.26 -3.82 -7.80
N TYR A 734 8.94 -4.02 -7.76
CA TYR A 734 7.96 -2.97 -7.99
C TYR A 734 7.45 -2.37 -6.68
N TYR A 735 8.02 -1.23 -6.30
CA TYR A 735 7.61 -0.40 -5.17
C TYR A 735 6.76 0.80 -5.62
N PHE A 736 7.08 1.36 -6.78
CA PHE A 736 6.31 2.41 -7.46
C PHE A 736 5.55 1.79 -8.63
N SER A 737 4.29 2.18 -8.79
CA SER A 737 3.39 1.65 -9.82
C SER A 737 3.70 2.26 -11.18
N LYS A 738 3.81 1.43 -12.22
CA LYS A 738 3.78 1.89 -13.61
C LYS A 738 2.31 1.93 -14.07
N PRO A 739 1.77 3.08 -14.51
CA PRO A 739 0.46 3.12 -15.14
C PRO A 739 0.46 2.22 -16.38
N SER A 740 -0.54 1.34 -16.50
CA SER A 740 -0.71 0.53 -17.71
C SER A 740 -1.15 1.43 -18.87
N ASP A 741 -0.72 1.13 -20.10
CA ASP A 741 -1.15 1.87 -21.29
C ASP A 741 -2.67 1.74 -21.52
N ASP A 742 -3.26 0.62 -21.07
CA ASP A 742 -4.70 0.34 -21.14
C ASP A 742 -5.49 0.90 -19.94
N ALA A 743 -4.83 1.53 -18.97
CA ALA A 743 -5.49 2.04 -17.77
C ALA A 743 -6.33 3.29 -18.08
N THR A 744 -7.49 3.42 -17.42
CA THR A 744 -8.32 4.63 -17.52
C THR A 744 -7.58 5.85 -16.96
N ALA A 745 -7.97 7.07 -17.37
CA ALA A 745 -7.34 8.30 -16.88
C ALA A 745 -7.39 8.42 -15.34
N ASP A 746 -8.49 7.97 -14.71
CA ASP A 746 -8.66 7.94 -13.26
C ASP A 746 -7.66 6.96 -12.59
N GLU A 747 -7.41 5.79 -13.20
CA GLU A 747 -6.44 4.82 -12.71
C GLU A 747 -4.99 5.30 -12.86
N GLN A 748 -4.68 5.94 -13.99
CA GLN A 748 -3.37 6.56 -14.21
C GLN A 748 -3.10 7.67 -13.17
N ALA A 749 -4.10 8.52 -12.93
CA ALA A 749 -4.00 9.57 -11.91
C ALA A 749 -3.84 8.99 -10.50
N ALA A 750 -4.57 7.92 -10.15
CA ALA A 750 -4.44 7.25 -8.85
C ALA A 750 -3.03 6.64 -8.66
N ALA A 751 -2.49 5.96 -9.67
CA ALA A 751 -1.13 5.42 -9.64
C ALA A 751 -0.09 6.54 -9.46
N GLN A 752 -0.27 7.67 -10.12
CA GLN A 752 0.63 8.81 -10.00
C GLN A 752 0.60 9.41 -8.60
N LYS A 753 -0.59 9.59 -8.02
CA LYS A 753 -0.75 10.08 -6.64
C LYS A 753 -0.02 9.18 -5.64
N LYS A 754 -0.23 7.86 -5.76
CA LYS A 754 0.44 6.86 -4.93
C LYS A 754 1.96 6.98 -5.01
N ASN A 755 2.49 7.15 -6.21
CA ASN A 755 3.93 7.28 -6.39
C ASN A 755 4.48 8.58 -5.77
N ILE A 756 3.77 9.71 -5.95
CA ILE A 756 4.13 11.01 -5.34
C ILE A 756 4.11 10.91 -3.81
N TRP A 757 3.10 10.24 -3.23
CA TRP A 757 2.99 9.99 -1.80
C TRP A 757 4.24 9.29 -1.23
N TYR A 758 4.67 8.18 -1.82
CA TYR A 758 5.85 7.45 -1.35
C TYR A 758 7.16 8.21 -1.56
N LEU A 759 7.30 8.97 -2.66
CA LEU A 759 8.45 9.85 -2.85
C LEU A 759 8.51 10.93 -1.75
N ALA A 760 7.37 11.53 -1.43
CA ALA A 760 7.28 12.55 -0.40
C ALA A 760 7.58 11.96 1.00
N LYS A 761 7.14 10.72 1.31
CA LYS A 761 7.53 10.03 2.55
C LYS A 761 9.04 9.90 2.67
N LEU A 762 9.71 9.42 1.63
CA LEU A 762 11.17 9.30 1.61
C LEU A 762 11.87 10.66 1.80
N TYR A 763 11.35 11.73 1.19
CA TYR A 763 11.88 13.08 1.38
C TYR A 763 11.69 13.59 2.82
N PHE A 764 10.47 13.53 3.37
CA PHE A 764 10.17 14.03 4.72
C PHE A 764 10.80 13.18 5.83
N SER A 765 11.09 11.90 5.56
CA SER A 765 11.88 11.03 6.43
C SER A 765 13.40 11.24 6.30
N LYS A 766 13.85 12.17 5.44
CA LYS A 766 15.26 12.46 5.14
C LYS A 766 16.02 11.29 4.47
N ALA A 767 15.31 10.35 3.86
CA ALA A 767 15.88 9.31 3.01
C ALA A 767 16.09 9.76 1.55
N LEU A 768 15.63 10.96 1.19
CA LEU A 768 15.94 11.63 -0.06
C LEU A 768 16.36 13.07 0.23
N SER A 769 17.37 13.55 -0.48
CA SER A 769 17.72 14.97 -0.49
C SER A 769 16.65 15.78 -1.22
N GLU A 770 16.56 17.09 -0.95
CA GLU A 770 15.65 17.97 -1.69
C GLU A 770 16.00 18.04 -3.20
N HIS A 771 17.29 17.96 -3.53
CA HIS A 771 17.76 17.93 -4.91
C HIS A 771 17.20 16.71 -5.65
N ASP A 772 17.32 15.53 -5.05
CA ASP A 772 16.83 14.28 -5.64
C ASP A 772 15.31 14.23 -5.70
N PHE A 773 14.64 14.78 -4.69
CA PHE A 773 13.19 14.90 -4.69
C PHE A 773 12.70 15.80 -5.83
N ARG A 774 13.31 16.98 -6.03
CA ARG A 774 13.00 17.87 -7.18
C ARG A 774 13.26 17.19 -8.52
N TYR A 775 14.34 16.42 -8.64
CA TYR A 775 14.63 15.66 -9.86
C TYR A 775 13.54 14.61 -10.14
N LEU A 776 13.17 13.80 -9.15
CA LEU A 776 12.14 12.77 -9.31
C LEU A 776 10.76 13.36 -9.62
N LEU A 777 10.39 14.48 -8.99
CA LEU A 777 9.18 15.23 -9.31
C LEU A 777 9.20 15.87 -10.70
N SER A 778 10.35 16.00 -11.34
CA SER A 778 10.41 16.50 -12.71
C SER A 778 10.19 15.40 -13.75
N ILE A 779 10.30 14.12 -13.38
CA ILE A 779 10.14 12.99 -14.31
C ILE A 779 8.88 12.17 -13.97
N LEU A 780 7.82 12.84 -13.51
CA LEU A 780 6.52 12.25 -13.17
C LEU A 780 5.96 11.36 -14.29
N ASN A 781 6.12 11.76 -15.53
CA ASN A 781 5.63 11.04 -16.71
C ASN A 781 6.51 9.84 -17.13
N TYR A 782 7.65 9.62 -16.46
CA TYR A 782 8.62 8.55 -16.77
C TYR A 782 9.05 7.78 -15.49
N PRO A 783 8.12 7.11 -14.79
CA PRO A 783 8.40 6.46 -13.50
C PRO A 783 9.29 5.21 -13.59
N ASP A 784 9.65 4.76 -14.80
CA ASP A 784 10.44 3.55 -15.03
C ASP A 784 11.78 3.54 -14.26
N THR A 785 12.37 4.72 -14.04
CA THR A 785 13.64 4.86 -13.32
C THR A 785 13.48 4.84 -11.79
N TRP A 786 12.28 5.03 -11.25
CA TRP A 786 12.06 5.25 -9.81
C TRP A 786 12.33 3.99 -9.00
N ASN A 787 11.82 2.83 -9.47
CA ASN A 787 12.06 1.54 -8.83
C ASN A 787 13.56 1.16 -8.83
N THR A 788 14.27 1.45 -9.91
CA THR A 788 15.72 1.21 -9.97
C THR A 788 16.44 2.13 -8.99
N ARG A 789 16.17 3.44 -9.03
CA ARG A 789 16.81 4.42 -8.14
C ARG A 789 16.55 4.11 -6.67
N TYR A 790 15.31 3.85 -6.28
CA TYR A 790 14.95 3.51 -4.90
C TYR A 790 15.79 2.35 -4.34
N ARG A 791 16.07 1.36 -5.19
CA ARG A 791 16.80 0.15 -4.82
C ARG A 791 18.32 0.30 -4.85
N THR A 792 18.88 1.21 -5.65
CA THR A 792 20.32 1.31 -5.88
C THR A 792 20.96 2.56 -5.28
N HIS A 793 20.19 3.63 -5.05
CA HIS A 793 20.71 4.89 -4.53
C HIS A 793 21.10 4.77 -3.05
N GLU A 794 22.18 5.45 -2.66
CA GLU A 794 22.76 5.32 -1.32
C GLU A 794 21.80 5.73 -0.20
N ASP A 795 21.02 6.78 -0.42
CA ASP A 795 20.09 7.32 0.58
C ASP A 795 18.84 6.44 0.79
N THR A 796 18.38 5.73 -0.26
CA THR A 796 17.14 4.94 -0.21
C THR A 796 17.36 3.44 -0.10
N ARG A 797 18.58 2.93 -0.38
CA ARG A 797 18.87 1.49 -0.35
C ARG A 797 18.58 0.83 0.99
N THR A 798 18.72 1.57 2.10
CA THR A 798 18.44 1.05 3.44
C THR A 798 16.96 0.78 3.63
N ASP A 799 16.09 1.71 3.22
CA ASP A 799 14.64 1.52 3.26
C ASP A 799 14.21 0.38 2.32
N ALA A 800 14.79 0.32 1.12
CA ALA A 800 14.56 -0.77 0.17
C ALA A 800 14.97 -2.14 0.74
N LEU A 801 16.14 -2.25 1.37
CA LEU A 801 16.59 -3.47 2.05
C LEU A 801 15.61 -3.90 3.14
N LEU A 802 15.13 -2.97 3.98
CA LEU A 802 14.19 -3.30 5.06
C LEU A 802 12.83 -3.75 4.51
N ASN A 803 12.37 -3.17 3.39
CA ASN A 803 11.18 -3.60 2.67
C ASN A 803 11.33 -5.01 2.06
N ASP A 804 12.47 -5.29 1.43
CA ASP A 804 12.80 -6.61 0.90
C ASP A 804 12.83 -7.65 2.04
N MET A 805 13.52 -7.34 3.15
CA MET A 805 13.60 -8.23 4.32
C MET A 805 12.24 -8.49 4.96
N SER A 806 11.36 -7.49 5.02
CA SER A 806 9.97 -7.70 5.46
C SER A 806 9.25 -8.73 4.60
N THR A 807 9.37 -8.57 3.29
CA THR A 807 8.73 -9.45 2.31
C THR A 807 9.26 -10.88 2.44
N PHE A 808 10.58 -11.04 2.59
CA PHE A 808 11.21 -12.34 2.80
C PHE A 808 10.76 -13.00 4.11
N ILE A 809 10.74 -12.26 5.23
CA ILE A 809 10.29 -12.79 6.53
C ILE A 809 8.83 -13.22 6.47
N GLN A 810 7.98 -12.44 5.81
CA GLN A 810 6.56 -12.78 5.63
C GLN A 810 6.37 -14.02 4.74
N ALA A 811 7.19 -14.18 3.70
CA ALA A 811 7.21 -15.36 2.85
C ALA A 811 7.67 -16.61 3.62
N LEU A 812 8.75 -16.51 4.41
CA LEU A 812 9.22 -17.58 5.31
C LEU A 812 8.16 -17.97 6.33
N GLY A 813 7.42 -17.00 6.88
CA GLY A 813 6.31 -17.27 7.78
C GLY A 813 5.15 -18.06 7.16
N ARG A 814 5.14 -18.30 5.83
CA ARG A 814 4.13 -19.15 5.16
C ARG A 814 4.38 -20.64 5.35
N VAL A 815 5.63 -21.04 5.64
CA VAL A 815 6.01 -22.44 5.90
C VAL A 815 6.26 -22.72 7.38
N GLU A 816 5.80 -21.81 8.23
CA GLU A 816 5.91 -21.91 9.68
C GLU A 816 4.56 -21.55 10.33
N ARG A 817 3.49 -22.24 9.93
CA ARG A 817 2.12 -21.97 10.44
C ARG A 817 1.60 -23.05 11.34
N THR A 818 2.00 -24.30 11.11
CA THR A 818 1.51 -25.46 11.88
C THR A 818 2.14 -25.53 13.28
N TRP A 819 1.36 -26.07 14.22
CA TRP A 819 1.78 -26.47 15.57
C TRP A 819 1.84 -27.99 15.67
N ASN A 820 2.50 -28.61 14.69
CA ASN A 820 2.70 -30.07 14.62
C ASN A 820 4.18 -30.35 14.40
N GLU A 821 4.61 -31.58 14.68
CA GLU A 821 5.96 -32.05 14.36
C GLU A 821 6.21 -31.92 12.85
N MET A 822 7.38 -31.39 12.49
CA MET A 822 7.76 -31.11 11.11
C MET A 822 9.13 -31.72 10.81
N PRO A 823 9.33 -32.29 9.61
CA PRO A 823 10.67 -32.65 9.16
C PRO A 823 11.54 -31.40 8.97
N ASP A 824 12.85 -31.62 8.88
CA ASP A 824 13.82 -30.58 8.55
C ASP A 824 13.41 -29.82 7.28
N GLN A 825 13.53 -28.50 7.35
CA GLN A 825 13.14 -27.60 6.27
C GLN A 825 14.38 -27.03 5.58
N THR A 826 14.29 -26.78 4.28
CA THR A 826 15.37 -26.17 3.49
C THR A 826 14.93 -24.83 2.92
N VAL A 827 15.74 -23.80 3.14
CA VAL A 827 15.59 -22.47 2.56
C VAL A 827 16.58 -22.34 1.40
N LEU A 828 16.05 -22.16 0.20
CA LEU A 828 16.81 -21.87 -1.01
C LEU A 828 16.81 -20.36 -1.24
N LEU A 829 17.99 -19.75 -1.28
CA LEU A 829 18.15 -18.34 -1.64
C LEU A 829 18.86 -18.24 -2.98
N SER A 830 18.43 -17.34 -3.86
CA SER A 830 19.27 -16.94 -4.99
C SER A 830 20.49 -16.14 -4.51
N PRO A 831 21.56 -16.01 -5.33
CA PRO A 831 22.72 -15.22 -4.95
C PRO A 831 22.39 -13.74 -4.69
N GLU A 832 21.37 -13.20 -5.35
CA GLU A 832 20.86 -11.85 -5.05
C GLU A 832 20.22 -11.79 -3.67
N VAL A 833 19.29 -12.69 -3.37
CA VAL A 833 18.57 -12.68 -2.08
C VAL A 833 19.51 -12.98 -0.91
N ASP A 834 20.45 -13.90 -1.06
CA ASP A 834 21.47 -14.21 -0.04
C ASP A 834 22.26 -12.96 0.35
N ARG A 835 22.69 -12.13 -0.63
CA ARG A 835 23.39 -10.86 -0.36
C ARG A 835 22.56 -9.89 0.50
N TYR A 836 21.23 -9.92 0.40
CA TYR A 836 20.34 -9.08 1.21
C TYR A 836 20.25 -9.59 2.64
N PHE A 837 20.12 -10.89 2.84
CA PHE A 837 20.24 -11.50 4.17
C PHE A 837 21.60 -11.20 4.81
N GLN A 838 22.68 -11.31 4.03
CA GLN A 838 24.04 -10.96 4.46
C GLN A 838 24.15 -9.48 4.86
N ALA A 839 23.64 -8.56 4.04
CA ALA A 839 23.62 -7.13 4.34
C ALA A 839 22.82 -6.82 5.60
N PHE A 840 21.64 -7.45 5.77
CA PHE A 840 20.83 -7.32 6.97
C PHE A 840 21.49 -7.95 8.20
N CYS A 841 22.42 -8.89 8.04
CA CYS A 841 23.25 -9.47 9.11
C CYS A 841 24.58 -8.72 9.35
N SER A 842 24.82 -7.59 8.67
CA SER A 842 26.01 -6.77 8.90
C SER A 842 25.93 -5.97 10.21
N PRO A 843 27.06 -5.45 10.74
CA PRO A 843 27.06 -4.67 11.99
C PRO A 843 26.13 -3.45 11.98
N ALA A 844 25.84 -2.88 10.80
CA ALA A 844 24.95 -1.72 10.65
C ALA A 844 23.52 -1.96 11.14
N PHE A 845 23.09 -3.22 11.28
CA PHE A 845 21.74 -3.60 11.73
C PHE A 845 21.75 -4.42 13.04
N ASP A 846 22.87 -4.48 13.78
CA ASP A 846 22.97 -5.25 15.03
C ASP A 846 21.89 -4.86 16.04
N GLU A 847 21.72 -3.57 16.29
CA GLU A 847 20.72 -3.05 17.24
C GLU A 847 19.31 -3.56 16.91
N ARG A 848 18.92 -3.50 15.63
CA ARG A 848 17.61 -3.99 15.17
C ARG A 848 17.47 -5.50 15.32
N ARG A 849 18.51 -6.28 15.01
CA ARG A 849 18.48 -7.74 15.17
C ARG A 849 18.39 -8.14 16.63
N LEU A 850 19.14 -7.49 17.51
CA LEU A 850 19.13 -7.74 18.95
C LEU A 850 17.75 -7.41 19.55
N ALA A 851 17.16 -6.27 19.19
CA ALA A 851 15.83 -5.89 19.63
C ALA A 851 14.74 -6.90 19.20
N ARG A 852 14.91 -7.52 18.02
CA ARG A 852 13.96 -8.50 17.46
C ARG A 852 14.19 -9.93 17.97
N ALA A 853 15.35 -10.24 18.53
CA ALA A 853 15.72 -11.60 18.94
C ALA A 853 14.70 -12.30 19.87
N PRO A 854 14.03 -11.63 20.83
CA PRO A 854 13.02 -12.27 21.67
C PRO A 854 11.72 -12.66 20.94
N ILE A 855 11.38 -11.94 19.87
CA ILE A 855 10.09 -12.03 19.17
C ILE A 855 10.18 -12.79 17.83
N GLN A 856 11.39 -13.04 17.33
CA GLN A 856 11.60 -13.80 16.11
C GLN A 856 11.27 -15.28 16.29
N SER A 857 10.87 -15.92 15.19
CA SER A 857 10.60 -17.35 15.20
C SER A 857 11.90 -18.16 15.17
N GLU A 858 11.81 -19.42 15.61
CA GLU A 858 12.97 -20.31 15.71
C GLU A 858 13.59 -20.62 14.35
N ASN A 859 12.75 -20.84 13.32
CA ASN A 859 13.23 -21.06 11.95
C ASN A 859 14.03 -19.85 11.43
N LEU A 860 13.54 -18.64 11.69
CA LEU A 860 14.20 -17.41 11.26
C LEU A 860 15.52 -17.19 12.02
N ARG A 861 15.56 -17.53 13.31
CA ARG A 861 16.80 -17.51 14.13
C ARG A 861 17.87 -18.42 13.52
N GLN A 862 17.53 -19.68 13.25
CA GLN A 862 18.46 -20.65 12.65
C GLN A 862 18.97 -20.21 11.27
N LEU A 863 18.10 -19.57 10.48
CA LEU A 863 18.48 -19.01 9.18
C LEU A 863 19.51 -17.88 9.34
N PHE A 864 19.26 -16.90 10.22
CA PHE A 864 20.19 -15.80 10.45
C PHE A 864 21.54 -16.27 11.02
N GLU A 865 21.55 -17.29 11.87
CA GLU A 865 22.80 -17.88 12.40
C GLU A 865 23.66 -18.46 11.27
N GLN A 866 23.06 -19.18 10.33
CA GLN A 866 23.77 -19.72 9.16
C GLN A 866 24.29 -18.61 8.24
N VAL A 867 23.52 -17.55 8.02
CA VAL A 867 23.97 -16.38 7.24
C VAL A 867 25.13 -15.68 7.93
N GLN A 868 25.05 -15.45 9.24
CA GLN A 868 26.11 -14.80 10.03
C GLN A 868 27.39 -15.62 10.04
N ALA A 869 27.30 -16.94 10.22
CA ALA A 869 28.45 -17.83 10.16
C ALA A 869 29.19 -17.72 8.82
N ARG A 870 28.45 -17.61 7.70
CA ARG A 870 29.02 -17.39 6.37
C ARG A 870 29.58 -15.97 6.18
N ASN A 871 28.93 -14.94 6.72
CA ASN A 871 29.36 -13.55 6.63
C ASN A 871 30.73 -13.30 7.27
N VAL A 872 31.03 -13.92 8.43
CA VAL A 872 32.34 -13.74 9.10
C VAL A 872 33.50 -14.18 8.19
N HIS A 873 33.29 -15.15 7.31
CA HIS A 873 34.27 -15.56 6.32
C HIS A 873 34.40 -14.56 5.16
N LEU A 874 33.28 -14.04 4.66
CA LEU A 874 33.24 -13.05 3.57
C LEU A 874 33.78 -11.67 3.99
N ASP A 875 33.42 -11.17 5.18
CA ASP A 875 33.96 -9.92 5.72
C ASP A 875 35.47 -10.00 5.94
N ARG A 876 35.99 -11.15 6.37
CA ARG A 876 37.44 -11.40 6.46
C ARG A 876 38.10 -11.40 5.08
N GLN A 877 37.45 -11.95 4.05
CA GLN A 877 37.95 -11.92 2.66
C GLN A 877 37.87 -10.52 2.04
N ILE A 878 36.77 -9.79 2.23
CA ILE A 878 36.60 -8.42 1.72
C ILE A 878 37.54 -7.44 2.43
N ARG A 879 37.74 -7.57 3.75
CA ARG A 879 38.76 -6.78 4.48
C ARG A 879 40.16 -7.11 3.98
N ARG A 880 40.51 -8.39 3.79
CA ARG A 880 41.78 -8.79 3.19
C ARG A 880 41.96 -8.23 1.78
N GLN A 881 40.94 -8.27 0.92
CA GLN A 881 41.01 -7.69 -0.43
C GLN A 881 41.06 -6.16 -0.44
N LYS A 882 40.35 -5.48 0.49
CA LYS A 882 40.47 -4.03 0.67
C LYS A 882 41.88 -3.65 1.15
N ASP A 883 42.40 -4.35 2.13
CA ASP A 883 43.76 -4.15 2.65
C ASP A 883 44.83 -4.45 1.58
N GLU A 884 44.62 -5.49 0.76
CA GLU A 884 45.47 -5.82 -0.40
C GLU A 884 45.41 -4.77 -1.51
N ARG A 885 44.25 -4.11 -1.74
CA ARG A 885 44.11 -3.01 -2.71
C ARG A 885 44.65 -1.69 -2.19
N LEU A 886 44.56 -1.45 -0.89
CA LEU A 886 45.12 -0.26 -0.24
C LEU A 886 46.65 -0.31 -0.19
N ARG A 887 47.25 -1.49 -0.13
CA ARG A 887 48.71 -1.66 -0.09
C ARG A 887 49.44 -1.02 -1.28
N PRO A 888 49.12 -1.32 -2.56
CA PRO A 888 49.78 -0.69 -3.70
C PRO A 888 49.47 0.81 -3.82
N GLN A 889 48.27 1.25 -3.43
CA GLN A 889 47.94 2.68 -3.39
C GLN A 889 48.76 3.42 -2.34
N ASN A 890 48.89 2.84 -1.13
CA ASN A 890 49.70 3.39 -0.06
C ASN A 890 51.20 3.39 -0.41
N GLU A 891 51.70 2.34 -1.07
CA GLU A 891 53.08 2.30 -1.59
C GLU A 891 53.32 3.39 -2.64
N LEU A 892 52.36 3.64 -3.55
CA LEU A 892 52.43 4.73 -4.52
C LEU A 892 52.41 6.11 -3.84
N CYS A 893 51.53 6.31 -2.86
CA CYS A 893 51.48 7.54 -2.08
C CYS A 893 52.80 7.78 -1.33
N GLN A 894 53.36 6.74 -0.70
CA GLN A 894 54.66 6.81 -0.02
C GLN A 894 55.80 7.17 -0.98
N GLN A 895 55.80 6.62 -2.20
CA GLN A 895 56.78 6.98 -3.22
C GLN A 895 56.65 8.43 -3.66
N LYS A 896 55.44 8.91 -3.95
CA LYS A 896 55.20 10.30 -4.38
C LYS A 896 55.51 11.31 -3.29
N VAL A 897 55.07 11.05 -2.05
CA VAL A 897 55.41 11.87 -0.88
C VAL A 897 56.91 11.81 -0.60
N GLY A 898 57.54 10.64 -0.71
CA GLY A 898 58.98 10.46 -0.57
C GLY A 898 59.78 11.28 -1.58
N ALA A 899 59.38 11.29 -2.86
CA ALA A 899 59.99 12.10 -3.90
C ALA A 899 59.85 13.60 -3.63
N LEU A 900 58.67 14.04 -3.16
CA LEU A 900 58.45 15.43 -2.74
C LEU A 900 59.33 15.82 -1.55
N LEU A 901 59.45 14.95 -0.55
CA LEU A 901 60.33 15.16 0.61
C LEU A 901 61.81 15.25 0.18
N GLN A 902 62.26 14.43 -0.77
CA GLN A 902 63.61 14.53 -1.31
C GLN A 902 63.85 15.87 -2.02
N ARG A 903 62.89 16.36 -2.81
CA ARG A 903 62.95 17.70 -3.42
C ARG A 903 63.05 18.79 -2.35
N LEU A 904 62.26 18.69 -1.28
CA LEU A 904 62.31 19.65 -0.16
C LEU A 904 63.64 19.60 0.63
N VAL A 905 64.30 18.44 0.71
CA VAL A 905 65.65 18.34 1.31
C VAL A 905 66.67 19.11 0.47
N GLN A 906 66.57 19.06 -0.87
CA GLN A 906 67.42 19.86 -1.75
C GLN A 906 67.17 21.37 -1.59
N VAL A 907 65.92 21.77 -1.32
CA VAL A 907 65.60 23.16 -0.98
C VAL A 907 66.28 23.60 0.30
N ARG A 908 66.29 22.76 1.34
CA ARG A 908 67.01 23.03 2.59
C ARG A 908 68.53 23.13 2.42
N GLN A 909 69.08 22.54 1.37
CA GLN A 909 70.51 22.60 1.03
C GLN A 909 70.87 23.79 0.11
N GLY A 910 69.93 24.71 -0.13
CA GLY A 910 70.19 25.98 -0.84
C GLY A 910 69.87 25.97 -2.34
N LYS A 911 69.18 24.94 -2.86
CA LYS A 911 68.65 24.95 -4.23
C LYS A 911 67.23 25.52 -4.28
N GLU A 912 66.89 26.31 -5.29
CA GLU A 912 65.55 26.89 -5.41
C GLU A 912 64.57 25.91 -6.11
N ASP A 913 63.58 25.41 -5.36
CA ASP A 913 62.42 24.66 -5.89
C ASP A 913 61.13 25.15 -5.20
N HIS A 914 60.62 26.29 -5.67
CA HIS A 914 59.43 26.93 -5.13
C HIS A 914 58.13 26.15 -5.37
N GLU A 915 58.14 25.22 -6.33
CA GLU A 915 56.99 24.37 -6.64
C GLU A 915 56.82 23.28 -5.57
N ALA A 916 57.91 22.60 -5.18
CA ALA A 916 57.88 21.60 -4.11
C ALA A 916 57.35 22.19 -2.78
N CYS A 917 57.77 23.42 -2.43
CA CYS A 917 57.27 24.12 -1.24
C CYS A 917 55.76 24.41 -1.31
N ARG A 918 55.26 24.87 -2.47
CA ARG A 918 53.83 25.11 -2.68
C ARG A 918 53.02 23.82 -2.62
N HIS A 919 53.48 22.76 -3.27
CA HIS A 919 52.81 21.46 -3.23
C HIS A 919 52.73 20.89 -1.81
N TRP A 920 53.82 20.99 -1.03
CA TRP A 920 53.82 20.56 0.37
C TRP A 920 52.83 21.33 1.24
N GLU A 921 52.77 22.65 1.08
CA GLU A 921 51.87 23.50 1.84
C GLU A 921 50.40 23.24 1.50
N GLN A 922 50.08 23.05 0.22
CA GLN A 922 48.72 22.74 -0.25
C GLN A 922 48.29 21.34 0.20
N LEU A 923 49.14 20.31 0.05
CA LEU A 923 48.85 18.97 0.57
C LEU A 923 48.58 18.99 2.07
N ARG A 924 49.42 19.70 2.85
CA ARG A 924 49.22 19.83 4.30
C ARG A 924 47.90 20.53 4.64
N LYS A 925 47.54 21.59 3.93
CA LYS A 925 46.26 22.31 4.13
C LYS A 925 45.05 21.44 3.75
N ALA A 926 45.12 20.72 2.64
CA ALA A 926 44.04 19.83 2.18
C ALA A 926 43.81 18.70 3.18
N VAL A 927 44.87 18.03 3.64
CA VAL A 927 44.79 16.95 4.64
C VAL A 927 44.24 17.45 5.97
N LEU A 928 44.75 18.58 6.49
CA LEU A 928 44.27 19.15 7.77
C LEU A 928 42.81 19.62 7.72
N ARG A 929 42.30 19.96 6.53
CA ARG A 929 40.90 20.36 6.31
C ARG A 929 40.00 19.19 5.91
N HIS A 930 40.54 17.97 5.83
CA HIS A 930 39.84 16.79 5.30
C HIS A 930 39.24 17.01 3.90
N ASP A 931 39.88 17.84 3.07
CA ASP A 931 39.44 18.12 1.70
C ASP A 931 40.00 17.08 0.72
N PHE A 932 39.41 15.89 0.73
CA PHE A 932 39.80 14.77 -0.15
C PHE A 932 39.42 14.98 -1.63
N LYS A 933 38.83 16.13 -1.97
CA LYS A 933 38.54 16.52 -3.36
C LYS A 933 39.58 17.48 -3.94
N ASP A 934 40.58 17.88 -3.15
CA ASP A 934 41.69 18.71 -3.65
C ASP A 934 42.46 17.97 -4.76
N ALA A 935 42.64 18.64 -5.90
CA ALA A 935 43.22 18.04 -7.10
C ALA A 935 44.69 17.61 -6.90
N LEU A 936 45.42 18.31 -6.02
CA LEU A 936 46.78 17.94 -5.66
C LEU A 936 46.77 16.71 -4.74
N LEU A 937 45.87 16.65 -3.76
CA LEU A 937 45.75 15.47 -2.89
C LEU A 937 45.33 14.20 -3.65
N GLN A 938 44.51 14.32 -4.70
CA GLN A 938 44.15 13.17 -5.55
C GLN A 938 45.27 12.69 -6.47
N THR A 939 46.25 13.56 -6.74
CA THR A 939 47.41 13.21 -7.57
C THR A 939 48.55 12.59 -6.77
N TYR A 940 48.54 12.68 -5.44
CA TYR A 940 49.48 12.04 -4.51
C TYR A 940 48.87 10.79 -3.90
#